data_AF-A0AAQ4D7W7-F1
#
_entry.id   AF-A0AAQ4D7W7-F1
#
_cell.length_a   1.000
_cell.length_b   1.000
_cell.length_c   1.000
_cell.angle_alpha   90.00
_cell.angle_beta   90.00
_cell.angle_gamma   90.00
#
_symmetry.space_group_name_H-M   'P 1'
#
loop_
_entity.id
_entity.type
_entity.pdbx_description
1 polymer ?
#
loop_
_entity_poly.entity_id
_entity_poly.type
_entity_poly.pdbx_seq_one_letter_code
_entity_poly.pdbx_strand_id
1 'polypeptide(L)'
;MIDEKRDSAAVGAVALTVATSDATASASRQQDMVQEPKERKEEKLNSSKRFLLQDWLARLPCTADAGKTIVLLAGLIAVLVVMHLGPHAPLEKAYVTCATDGCALYAHRLAESLNASAADPCQNFTLFVCDGWRRNNAYSVRQNLTVAALWALSQLAHRVHPPNKGQTAAQRGAAFYRSCDAVLRNDRDELPVVKKLLAEAKIDWPRRPEQPDVLHTLFYTSVRLRWSPFFNIEIDTTTSYATEVFLMPFEDFQLVERKYVSMEKSGVAERRRYFDILCDEFGASQADQTVVSFEEVEDVTQRMLVPLLESLPNERKAETISTAWLHRPGAQPSKARWQSALASYGVPNETVIYETEVLPFVTQFFGLWERYGEAMTEILVSWCTVQVAALYANQRLISNYYGTRDAALFHQGAFCLSKAYLVAGFSVFDPEGSGHTGSYTGDKVANIAFFVRRSFLGRLEGWKHFEPQRAVVADWDSLSVVFSAADGHGAKVVTDNRSYPDMGDSLAENWRDAAVPLRVMRHDAAYVALKSSQYHVVLKHDIVLLPFATALPQYHPNATEAVNYAGLGKEVALALSQSFLDTYILFEPAKTAIETVSSCMGTLHGASLSNNLEVLALGAVFDAYKNITGDEEIRLVGLEQYSASQIFFIASCYAKCAGTFSREFEDCNGALRHFEAFSHAFGCPRNSHMNSARRCHLF
;
A
#
# COMPACT_ATOMS: atom_id res chain seq x y z
N MET A 1 22.89 43.70 -5.82
CA MET A 1 22.00 44.86 -5.60
C MET A 1 20.90 44.77 -6.63
N ILE A 2 19.66 44.99 -6.17
CA ILE A 2 18.36 44.91 -6.87
C ILE A 2 17.68 43.53 -6.82
N ASP A 3 17.00 43.33 -5.69
CA ASP A 3 15.71 42.67 -5.41
C ASP A 3 14.63 42.86 -6.53
N GLU A 4 13.54 42.08 -6.70
CA GLU A 4 12.73 41.25 -5.79
C GLU A 4 11.69 40.42 -6.60
N LYS A 5 11.31 39.24 -6.07
CA LYS A 5 9.95 38.61 -5.98
C LYS A 5 9.19 37.99 -7.18
N ARG A 6 8.56 36.84 -6.82
CA ARG A 6 7.53 35.97 -7.47
C ARG A 6 8.07 34.95 -8.49
N ASP A 7 7.87 33.63 -8.38
CA ASP A 7 6.83 32.83 -7.73
C ASP A 7 7.39 31.58 -7.02
N SER A 8 6.97 31.37 -5.78
CA SER A 8 7.21 30.13 -5.01
C SER A 8 5.92 29.83 -4.23
N ALA A 9 5.09 28.98 -4.81
CA ALA A 9 3.87 28.43 -4.22
C ALA A 9 3.74 27.00 -4.77
N ALA A 10 3.45 25.94 -4.03
CA ALA A 10 3.21 25.76 -2.61
C ALA A 10 3.49 24.26 -2.31
N VAL A 11 4.31 23.96 -1.30
CA VAL A 11 4.36 22.64 -0.67
C VAL A 11 3.97 22.87 0.78
N GLY A 12 2.68 22.71 1.07
CA GLY A 12 2.14 22.83 2.42
C GLY A 12 2.61 21.64 3.26
N ALA A 13 3.55 21.87 4.17
CA ALA A 13 3.95 20.91 5.17
C ALA A 13 2.81 20.69 6.18
N VAL A 14 2.32 19.45 6.30
CA VAL A 14 1.41 19.03 7.36
C VAL A 14 2.26 18.53 8.51
N ALA A 15 2.30 19.27 9.61
CA ALA A 15 2.93 18.84 10.85
C ALA A 15 2.06 17.73 11.49
N LEU A 16 2.63 16.54 11.64
CA LEU A 16 2.13 15.53 12.57
C LEU A 16 2.54 15.95 13.98
N THR A 17 1.62 16.56 14.72
CA THR A 17 1.77 16.78 16.17
C THR A 17 1.62 15.44 16.90
N VAL A 18 2.72 14.93 17.42
CA VAL A 18 2.72 13.90 18.46
C VAL A 18 2.18 14.56 19.74
N ALA A 19 0.90 14.34 20.04
CA ALA A 19 0.29 14.82 21.26
C ALA A 19 0.86 14.03 22.46
N THR A 20 1.75 14.67 23.22
CA THR A 20 2.08 14.27 24.59
C THR A 20 1.20 15.12 25.50
N SER A 21 0.35 14.49 26.33
CA SER A 21 -0.44 15.21 27.33
C SER A 21 -0.16 14.64 28.72
N ASP A 22 0.76 15.29 29.43
CA ASP A 22 0.86 15.24 30.89
C ASP A 22 0.27 16.53 31.46
N ALA A 23 -0.75 16.42 32.30
CA ALA A 23 -1.01 17.37 33.39
C ALA A 23 -2.06 16.83 34.36
N THR A 24 -1.60 16.42 35.55
CA THR A 24 -2.39 16.30 36.76
C THR A 24 -2.46 17.66 37.47
N ALA A 25 -3.63 18.08 37.95
CA ALA A 25 -3.81 18.78 39.24
C ALA A 25 -5.28 19.19 39.48
N SER A 26 -5.74 18.87 40.69
CA SER A 26 -6.99 19.17 41.37
C SER A 26 -7.24 20.65 41.70
N ALA A 27 -8.51 21.09 41.76
CA ALA A 27 -9.09 21.82 42.90
C ALA A 27 -10.59 22.15 42.69
N SER A 28 -11.29 22.26 43.83
CA SER A 28 -12.73 22.21 44.10
C SER A 28 -13.46 23.56 44.29
N ARG A 29 -14.81 23.48 44.40
CA ARG A 29 -15.84 24.38 45.03
C ARG A 29 -16.68 25.27 44.08
N GLN A 30 -17.99 25.03 43.96
CA GLN A 30 -19.15 25.55 44.77
C GLN A 30 -19.36 27.06 44.55
N GLN A 31 -20.56 27.64 44.32
CA GLN A 31 -21.96 27.21 44.31
C GLN A 31 -22.82 28.42 43.83
N ASP A 32 -24.15 28.20 43.73
CA ASP A 32 -25.27 29.17 43.80
C ASP A 32 -25.78 29.77 42.48
N MET A 33 -26.97 29.41 41.97
CA MET A 33 -28.37 29.47 42.48
C MET A 33 -29.08 30.64 41.79
N VAL A 34 -30.13 30.37 41.01
CA VAL A 34 -31.49 30.95 41.20
C VAL A 34 -32.49 30.03 40.49
N GLN A 35 -33.42 29.45 41.25
CA GLN A 35 -34.62 28.79 40.75
C GLN A 35 -35.82 29.24 41.61
N GLU A 36 -36.99 29.26 40.95
CA GLU A 36 -38.38 29.26 41.47
C GLU A 36 -39.06 30.60 41.82
N PRO A 37 -40.43 30.71 41.77
CA PRO A 37 -41.41 29.61 41.71
C PRO A 37 -42.59 29.71 40.72
N LYS A 38 -43.23 28.54 40.56
CA LYS A 38 -44.58 28.29 40.06
C LYS A 38 -45.65 29.00 40.91
N GLU A 39 -46.69 29.49 40.25
CA GLU A 39 -48.03 29.57 40.86
C GLU A 39 -49.12 29.02 39.95
N ARG A 40 -50.21 28.65 40.62
CA ARG A 40 -51.19 27.61 40.36
C ARG A 40 -52.52 28.25 39.96
N LYS A 41 -53.27 27.66 39.02
CA LYS A 41 -54.74 27.68 39.01
C LYS A 41 -55.32 26.69 37.99
N GLU A 42 -55.57 25.47 38.46
CA GLU A 42 -56.71 24.67 38.01
C GLU A 42 -57.95 25.21 38.74
N GLU A 43 -58.98 25.64 38.02
CA GLU A 43 -60.37 25.21 38.22
C GLU A 43 -61.33 25.93 37.26
N LYS A 44 -62.31 25.18 36.76
CA LYS A 44 -63.62 25.61 36.24
C LYS A 44 -63.63 26.26 34.85
N LEU A 45 -64.10 25.50 33.84
CA LEU A 45 -65.43 25.72 33.25
C LEU A 45 -65.76 24.63 32.22
N ASN A 46 -66.09 23.44 32.71
CA ASN A 46 -66.63 22.35 31.91
C ASN A 46 -68.17 22.38 32.00
N SER A 47 -68.81 23.35 31.35
CA SER A 47 -70.28 23.39 31.17
C SER A 47 -70.72 24.55 30.25
N SER A 48 -70.40 24.51 28.94
CA SER A 48 -71.10 25.36 27.94
C SER A 48 -70.92 25.01 26.46
N LYS A 49 -70.13 23.99 26.07
CA LYS A 49 -69.89 23.67 24.64
C LYS A 49 -70.58 22.41 24.12
N ARG A 50 -71.66 21.97 24.77
CA ARG A 50 -72.54 20.87 24.26
C ARG A 50 -73.91 21.35 23.76
N PHE A 51 -74.17 22.66 23.70
CA PHE A 51 -75.48 23.19 23.30
C PHE A 51 -75.48 24.00 21.98
N LEU A 52 -74.37 24.01 21.22
CA LEU A 52 -74.28 24.79 19.97
C LEU A 52 -73.85 23.98 18.74
N LEU A 53 -73.99 22.64 18.78
CA LEU A 53 -73.68 21.78 17.64
C LEU A 53 -74.88 21.02 17.06
N GLN A 54 -76.07 21.11 17.68
CA GLN A 54 -77.28 20.43 17.20
C GLN A 54 -78.25 21.32 16.41
N ASP A 55 -78.04 22.64 16.36
CA ASP A 55 -78.99 23.57 15.70
C ASP A 55 -78.49 24.10 14.33
N TRP A 56 -77.25 23.80 13.94
CA TRP A 56 -76.66 24.27 12.67
C TRP A 56 -76.84 23.31 11.49
N LEU A 57 -77.17 22.04 11.74
CA LEU A 57 -77.31 21.03 10.67
C LEU A 57 -78.72 20.94 10.06
N ALA A 58 -79.67 21.78 10.49
CA ALA A 58 -81.07 21.73 10.05
C ALA A 58 -81.51 22.85 9.06
N ARG A 59 -80.58 23.67 8.53
CA ARG A 59 -80.96 24.83 7.68
C ARG A 59 -80.10 25.04 6.44
N LEU A 60 -79.88 23.99 5.64
CA LEU A 60 -79.33 24.15 4.28
C LEU A 60 -80.34 23.61 3.25
N PRO A 61 -80.86 24.45 2.33
CA PRO A 61 -81.72 23.98 1.25
C PRO A 61 -80.88 23.19 0.23
N CYS A 62 -81.30 21.95 -0.01
CA CYS A 62 -80.78 21.11 -1.09
C CYS A 62 -81.17 21.68 -2.45
N THR A 63 -80.22 22.25 -3.16
CA THR A 63 -80.28 22.36 -4.63
C THR A 63 -79.09 21.63 -5.23
N ALA A 64 -79.35 20.78 -6.23
CA ALA A 64 -78.49 19.70 -6.71
C ALA A 64 -77.12 20.11 -7.31
N ASP A 65 -76.78 21.40 -7.36
CA ASP A 65 -75.49 21.89 -7.86
C ASP A 65 -74.47 22.24 -6.78
N ALA A 66 -74.84 22.28 -5.49
CA ALA A 66 -73.89 22.53 -4.40
C ALA A 66 -73.01 21.31 -4.06
N GLY A 67 -73.46 20.09 -4.38
CA GLY A 67 -72.74 18.86 -4.08
C GLY A 67 -71.45 18.69 -4.90
N LYS A 68 -71.44 19.15 -6.15
CA LYS A 68 -70.26 19.05 -7.03
C LYS A 68 -69.16 20.02 -6.61
N THR A 69 -69.51 21.22 -6.18
CA THR A 69 -68.56 22.24 -5.73
C THR A 69 -67.91 21.87 -4.41
N ILE A 70 -68.66 21.29 -3.46
CA ILE A 70 -68.11 20.84 -2.18
C ILE A 70 -67.16 19.64 -2.36
N VAL A 71 -67.50 18.70 -3.23
CA VAL A 71 -66.62 17.55 -3.53
C VAL A 71 -65.34 17.99 -4.27
N LEU A 72 -65.45 18.95 -5.20
CA LEU A 72 -64.28 19.51 -5.89
C LEU A 72 -63.40 20.33 -4.94
N LEU A 73 -63.97 21.12 -4.02
CA LEU A 73 -63.21 21.86 -3.01
C LEU A 73 -62.56 20.92 -2.00
N ALA A 74 -63.26 19.89 -1.53
CA ALA A 74 -62.69 18.88 -0.65
C ALA A 74 -61.57 18.08 -1.35
N GLY A 75 -61.74 17.76 -2.63
CA GLY A 75 -60.72 17.13 -3.46
C GLY A 75 -59.51 18.04 -3.69
N LEU A 76 -59.73 19.33 -3.96
CA LEU A 76 -58.65 20.31 -4.14
C LEU A 76 -57.89 20.54 -2.83
N ILE A 77 -58.59 20.61 -1.70
CA ILE A 77 -57.97 20.71 -0.37
C ILE A 77 -57.20 19.42 -0.05
N ALA A 78 -57.73 18.24 -0.35
CA ALA A 78 -57.00 16.98 -0.16
C ALA A 78 -55.74 16.92 -1.03
N VAL A 79 -55.80 17.38 -2.29
CA VAL A 79 -54.65 17.47 -3.19
C VAL A 79 -53.64 18.51 -2.70
N LEU A 80 -54.09 19.69 -2.25
CA LEU A 80 -53.22 20.72 -1.68
C LEU A 80 -52.58 20.28 -0.36
N VAL A 81 -53.31 19.52 0.47
CA VAL A 81 -52.80 18.89 1.69
C VAL A 81 -51.79 17.80 1.35
N VAL A 82 -52.01 16.98 0.32
CA VAL A 82 -51.00 15.99 -0.15
C VAL A 82 -49.80 16.67 -0.82
N MET A 83 -49.98 17.81 -1.47
CA MET A 83 -48.90 18.59 -2.08
C MET A 83 -48.10 19.42 -1.06
N HIS A 84 -48.73 19.93 0.01
CA HIS A 84 -48.07 20.67 1.11
C HIS A 84 -47.55 19.75 2.23
N LEU A 85 -48.17 18.57 2.40
CA LEU A 85 -47.67 17.43 3.17
C LEU A 85 -47.11 16.37 2.21
N GLY A 86 -46.34 16.81 1.20
CA GLY A 86 -45.44 15.92 0.47
C GLY A 86 -44.62 15.10 1.48
N PRO A 87 -44.18 13.87 1.11
CA PRO A 87 -43.75 12.83 2.05
C PRO A 87 -42.94 13.48 3.15
N HIS A 88 -43.53 13.53 4.35
CA HIS A 88 -42.93 14.17 5.49
C HIS A 88 -41.47 13.77 5.52
N ALA A 89 -40.59 14.78 5.54
CA ALA A 89 -39.17 14.59 5.78
C ALA A 89 -39.03 13.47 6.81
N PRO A 90 -38.29 12.39 6.49
CA PRO A 90 -38.20 11.25 7.40
C PRO A 90 -37.82 11.81 8.76
N LEU A 91 -38.60 11.47 9.81
CA LEU A 91 -38.29 11.77 11.20
C LEU A 91 -36.79 11.54 11.37
N GLU A 92 -36.03 12.63 11.46
CA GLU A 92 -34.58 12.54 11.43
C GLU A 92 -34.20 11.73 12.67
N LYS A 93 -33.70 10.49 12.47
CA LYS A 93 -33.25 9.65 13.58
C LYS A 93 -32.31 10.51 14.40
N ALA A 94 -32.55 10.58 15.71
CA ALA A 94 -31.67 11.31 16.61
C ALA A 94 -30.24 10.78 16.43
N TYR A 95 -29.31 11.67 16.07
CA TYR A 95 -27.91 11.35 15.85
C TYR A 95 -27.02 12.10 16.84
N VAL A 96 -25.83 11.56 17.08
CA VAL A 96 -24.79 12.20 17.89
C VAL A 96 -23.71 12.73 16.96
N THR A 97 -23.22 13.94 17.19
CA THR A 97 -22.11 14.50 16.41
C THR A 97 -20.78 14.20 17.11
N CYS A 98 -19.83 13.62 16.38
CA CYS A 98 -18.46 13.44 16.84
C CYS A 98 -17.62 14.66 16.47
N ALA A 99 -17.13 15.36 17.50
CA ALA A 99 -16.31 16.57 17.37
C ALA A 99 -14.93 16.43 18.03
N THR A 100 -14.45 15.21 18.26
CA THR A 100 -13.06 14.97 18.68
C THR A 100 -12.09 15.48 17.62
N ASP A 101 -10.83 15.71 17.99
CA ASP A 101 -9.79 16.11 17.02
C ASP A 101 -9.66 15.12 15.86
N GLY A 102 -9.81 13.82 16.15
CA GLY A 102 -9.83 12.77 15.13
C GLY A 102 -10.99 12.90 14.15
N CYS A 103 -12.19 13.13 14.66
CA CYS A 103 -13.38 13.32 13.83
C CYS A 103 -13.31 14.61 13.02
N ALA A 104 -12.87 15.72 13.61
CA ALA A 104 -12.73 17.01 12.92
C ALA A 104 -11.67 16.94 11.81
N LEU A 105 -10.52 16.34 12.09
CA LEU A 105 -9.45 16.14 11.11
C LEU A 105 -9.92 15.25 9.95
N TYR A 106 -10.61 14.15 10.24
CA TYR A 106 -11.12 13.26 9.20
C TYR A 106 -12.21 13.93 8.35
N ALA A 107 -13.13 14.64 8.99
CA ALA A 107 -14.20 15.35 8.30
C ALA A 107 -13.65 16.40 7.33
N HIS A 108 -12.63 17.15 7.75
CA HIS A 108 -11.96 18.11 6.90
C HIS A 108 -11.33 17.43 5.66
N ARG A 109 -10.60 16.33 5.85
CA ARG A 109 -9.97 15.57 4.74
C ARG A 109 -10.99 15.01 3.75
N LEU A 110 -12.10 14.46 4.25
CA LEU A 110 -13.18 13.97 3.40
C LEU A 110 -13.84 15.14 2.64
N ALA A 111 -14.17 16.24 3.33
CA ALA A 111 -14.80 17.39 2.69
C ALA A 111 -13.96 17.96 1.54
N GLU A 112 -12.63 18.01 1.68
CA GLU A 112 -11.70 18.43 0.61
C GLU A 112 -11.66 17.45 -0.58
N SER A 113 -11.96 16.17 -0.35
CA SER A 113 -11.93 15.17 -1.42
C SER A 113 -13.22 15.14 -2.23
N LEU A 114 -14.37 15.41 -1.59
CA LEU A 114 -15.71 15.29 -2.17
C LEU A 114 -15.96 16.29 -3.32
N ASN A 115 -16.79 15.87 -4.27
CA ASN A 115 -17.46 16.74 -5.25
C ASN A 115 -18.98 16.62 -5.11
N ALA A 116 -19.46 16.83 -3.88
CA ALA A 116 -20.86 16.62 -3.52
C ALA A 116 -21.86 17.53 -4.23
N SER A 117 -21.41 18.68 -4.77
CA SER A 117 -22.26 19.64 -5.46
C SER A 117 -22.49 19.31 -6.94
N ALA A 118 -21.62 18.52 -7.58
CA ALA A 118 -21.65 18.30 -9.03
C ALA A 118 -21.67 16.82 -9.46
N ALA A 119 -21.41 15.88 -8.55
CA ALA A 119 -21.44 14.45 -8.84
C ALA A 119 -22.58 13.75 -8.08
N ASP A 120 -23.27 12.83 -8.76
CA ASP A 120 -24.28 11.95 -8.15
C ASP A 120 -23.60 10.65 -7.68
N PRO A 121 -23.65 10.29 -6.39
CA PRO A 121 -23.06 9.05 -5.86
C PRO A 121 -23.66 7.78 -6.48
N CYS A 122 -24.87 7.86 -7.05
CA CYS A 122 -25.54 6.74 -7.72
C CYS A 122 -25.17 6.60 -9.20
N GLN A 123 -24.48 7.59 -9.78
CA GLN A 123 -23.92 7.51 -11.13
C GLN A 123 -22.43 7.18 -11.10
N ASN A 124 -21.63 7.90 -10.32
CA ASN A 124 -20.20 7.69 -10.25
C ASN A 124 -19.67 8.05 -8.87
N PHE A 125 -19.53 7.04 -8.02
CA PHE A 125 -19.11 7.23 -6.64
C PHE A 125 -17.64 7.63 -6.52
N THR A 126 -16.78 7.08 -7.38
CA THR A 126 -15.37 7.49 -7.47
C THR A 126 -15.23 8.98 -7.78
N LEU A 127 -16.02 9.51 -8.71
CA LEU A 127 -16.05 10.95 -9.00
C LEU A 127 -16.62 11.75 -7.82
N PHE A 128 -17.69 11.27 -7.19
CA PHE A 128 -18.29 11.90 -6.02
C PHE A 128 -17.30 12.04 -4.85
N VAL A 129 -16.46 11.03 -4.61
CA VAL A 129 -15.55 11.02 -3.46
C VAL A 129 -14.16 11.60 -3.74
N CYS A 130 -13.61 11.40 -4.94
CA CYS A 130 -12.19 11.64 -5.19
C CYS A 130 -11.87 12.85 -6.08
N ASP A 131 -12.86 13.50 -6.68
CA ASP A 131 -12.60 14.55 -7.66
C ASP A 131 -12.03 15.84 -7.04
N GLY A 132 -12.42 16.20 -5.82
CA GLY A 132 -11.77 17.26 -5.05
C GLY A 132 -10.30 16.92 -4.75
N TRP A 133 -10.02 15.68 -4.36
CA TRP A 133 -8.65 15.22 -4.11
C TRP A 133 -7.79 15.34 -5.37
N ARG A 134 -8.28 14.79 -6.49
CA ARG A 134 -7.56 14.78 -7.77
C ARG A 134 -7.22 16.18 -8.25
N ARG A 135 -8.12 17.16 -8.08
CA ARG A 135 -7.88 18.55 -8.50
C ARG A 135 -6.78 19.23 -7.69
N ASN A 136 -6.58 18.80 -6.44
CA ASN A 136 -5.70 19.47 -5.49
C ASN A 136 -4.40 18.70 -5.19
N ASN A 137 -4.24 17.48 -5.70
CA ASN A 137 -3.13 16.60 -5.34
C ASN A 137 -2.49 15.92 -6.55
N ALA A 138 -1.16 15.94 -6.60
CA ALA A 138 -0.37 15.24 -7.61
C ALA A 138 -0.37 13.72 -7.41
N TYR A 139 -0.37 13.27 -6.15
CA TYR A 139 -0.24 11.87 -5.75
C TYR A 139 -1.54 11.32 -5.16
N SER A 140 -1.65 9.99 -5.10
CA SER A 140 -2.77 9.35 -4.39
C SER A 140 -2.72 9.61 -2.88
N VAL A 141 -3.84 9.43 -2.19
CA VAL A 141 -3.91 9.56 -0.72
C VAL A 141 -2.87 8.65 -0.05
N ARG A 142 -2.78 7.40 -0.52
CA ARG A 142 -1.79 6.42 -0.08
C ARG A 142 -0.35 6.92 -0.30
N GLN A 143 -0.02 7.41 -1.49
CA GLN A 143 1.32 7.93 -1.80
C GLN A 143 1.68 9.16 -0.95
N ASN A 144 0.74 10.08 -0.75
CA ASN A 144 0.95 11.25 0.12
C ASN A 144 1.26 10.84 1.56
N LEU A 145 0.57 9.84 2.10
CA LEU A 145 0.88 9.28 3.43
C LEU A 145 2.28 8.67 3.46
N THR A 146 2.64 7.85 2.46
CA THR A 146 3.97 7.26 2.35
C THR A 146 5.04 8.35 2.35
N VAL A 147 4.90 9.39 1.54
CA VAL A 147 5.86 10.52 1.50
C VAL A 147 5.95 11.23 2.84
N ALA A 148 4.82 11.52 3.50
CA ALA A 148 4.79 12.18 4.79
C ALA A 148 5.49 11.35 5.88
N ALA A 149 5.28 10.04 5.88
CA ALA A 149 5.92 9.16 6.84
C ALA A 149 7.40 8.95 6.55
N LEU A 150 7.79 8.85 5.27
CA LEU A 150 9.19 8.82 4.89
C LEU A 150 9.92 10.09 5.35
N TRP A 151 9.27 11.25 5.22
CA TRP A 151 9.80 12.50 5.74
C TRP A 151 9.94 12.48 7.27
N ALA A 152 8.91 12.08 8.02
CA ALA A 152 9.00 12.00 9.48
C ALA A 152 10.14 11.08 9.96
N LEU A 153 10.30 9.93 9.30
CA LEU A 153 11.38 8.99 9.59
C LEU A 153 12.76 9.57 9.31
N SER A 154 12.94 10.31 8.21
CA SER A 154 14.21 11.02 7.95
C SER A 154 14.59 11.97 9.07
N GLN A 155 13.61 12.70 9.63
CA GLN A 155 13.84 13.61 10.74
C GLN A 155 14.26 12.86 12.00
N LEU A 156 13.65 11.70 12.27
CA LEU A 156 14.04 10.84 13.38
C LEU A 156 15.45 10.28 13.21
N ALA A 157 15.78 9.77 12.02
CA ALA A 157 17.10 9.23 11.71
C ALA A 157 18.23 10.27 11.90
N HIS A 158 17.96 11.55 11.63
CA HIS A 158 18.91 12.63 11.88
C HIS A 158 19.09 12.99 13.37
N ARG A 159 18.11 12.69 14.23
CA ARG A 159 18.20 12.95 15.68
C ARG A 159 18.94 11.86 16.44
N VAL A 160 18.93 10.64 15.92
CA VAL A 160 19.65 9.51 16.52
C VAL A 160 21.15 9.66 16.29
N HIS A 161 21.91 9.58 17.39
CA HIS A 161 23.37 9.65 17.38
C HIS A 161 23.96 8.26 17.63
N PRO A 162 24.30 7.50 16.57
CA PRO A 162 24.83 6.15 16.71
C PRO A 162 26.28 6.19 17.23
N PRO A 163 26.64 5.36 18.22
CA PRO A 163 28.03 5.16 18.61
C PRO A 163 28.80 4.39 17.52
N ASN A 164 30.13 4.44 17.54
CA ASN A 164 30.95 3.69 16.58
C ASN A 164 30.90 2.17 16.76
N LYS A 165 30.49 1.69 17.94
CA LYS A 165 30.40 0.26 18.27
C LYS A 165 29.22 -0.02 19.19
N GLY A 166 28.65 -1.22 19.07
CA GLY A 166 27.57 -1.69 19.92
C GLY A 166 26.24 -0.97 19.65
N GLN A 167 25.99 -0.65 18.39
CA GLN A 167 24.79 0.05 17.95
C GLN A 167 23.55 -0.82 18.18
N THR A 168 22.47 -0.18 18.65
CA THR A 168 21.14 -0.79 18.63
C THR A 168 20.63 -0.90 17.19
N ALA A 169 19.55 -1.67 17.00
CA ALA A 169 18.84 -1.75 15.73
C ALA A 169 18.51 -0.38 15.14
N ALA A 170 17.90 0.50 15.94
CA ALA A 170 17.54 1.86 15.53
C ALA A 170 18.77 2.71 15.18
N GLN A 171 19.85 2.57 15.96
CA GLN A 171 21.11 3.27 15.70
C GLN A 171 21.77 2.82 14.40
N ARG A 172 21.74 1.51 14.08
CA ARG A 172 22.21 1.00 12.77
C ARG A 172 21.39 1.55 11.61
N GLY A 173 20.06 1.57 11.74
CA GLY A 173 19.19 2.16 10.73
C GLY A 173 19.46 3.65 10.52
N ALA A 174 19.63 4.41 11.61
CA ALA A 174 19.99 5.82 11.53
C ALA A 174 21.38 6.05 10.92
N ALA A 175 22.39 5.27 11.31
CA ALA A 175 23.73 5.31 10.73
C ALA A 175 23.69 5.03 9.22
N PHE A 176 22.97 3.97 8.81
CA PHE A 176 22.77 3.65 7.40
C PHE A 176 22.12 4.83 6.65
N TYR A 177 21.00 5.35 7.16
CA TYR A 177 20.28 6.46 6.53
C TYR A 177 21.19 7.68 6.35
N ARG A 178 21.96 8.04 7.40
CA ARG A 178 22.88 9.17 7.36
C ARG A 178 24.02 8.97 6.37
N SER A 179 24.58 7.76 6.26
CA SER A 179 25.58 7.45 5.23
C SER A 179 25.03 7.65 3.82
N CYS A 180 23.75 7.30 3.61
CA CYS A 180 23.08 7.45 2.32
C CYS A 180 22.75 8.91 1.98
N ASP A 181 22.19 9.64 2.93
CA ASP A 181 21.85 11.06 2.78
C ASP A 181 23.11 11.93 2.55
N ALA A 182 24.25 11.57 3.16
CA ALA A 182 25.53 12.24 2.90
C ALA A 182 25.96 12.13 1.42
N VAL A 183 25.79 10.97 0.79
CA VAL A 183 26.06 10.79 -0.65
C VAL A 183 25.08 11.62 -1.48
N LEU A 184 23.79 11.59 -1.14
CA LEU A 184 22.73 12.33 -1.83
C LEU A 184 22.91 13.85 -1.75
N ARG A 185 23.41 14.37 -0.63
CA ARG A 185 23.67 15.81 -0.42
C ARG A 185 25.01 16.27 -0.99
N ASN A 186 25.79 15.35 -1.57
CA ASN A 186 27.14 15.59 -2.08
C ASN A 186 28.16 15.93 -0.97
N ASP A 187 27.91 15.47 0.26
CA ASP A 187 28.83 15.60 1.40
C ASP A 187 29.88 14.48 1.40
N ARG A 188 29.67 13.44 0.56
CA ARG A 188 30.48 12.23 0.51
C ARG A 188 30.53 11.65 -0.90
N ASP A 189 31.72 11.30 -1.34
CA ASP A 189 31.97 10.57 -2.59
C ASP A 189 32.43 9.15 -2.28
N GLU A 190 31.56 8.19 -2.55
CA GLU A 190 31.79 6.75 -2.37
C GLU A 190 32.25 6.06 -3.66
N LEU A 191 32.45 6.81 -4.76
CA LEU A 191 32.91 6.23 -6.02
C LEU A 191 34.20 5.39 -5.89
N PRO A 192 35.22 5.76 -5.08
CA PRO A 192 36.39 4.90 -4.87
C PRO A 192 36.04 3.56 -4.22
N VAL A 193 35.11 3.55 -3.25
CA VAL A 193 34.63 2.35 -2.57
C VAL A 193 33.85 1.48 -3.54
N VAL A 194 32.94 2.09 -4.33
CA VAL A 194 32.17 1.40 -5.36
C VAL A 194 33.09 0.76 -6.40
N LYS A 195 34.11 1.47 -6.90
CA LYS A 195 35.10 0.92 -7.85
C LYS A 195 35.82 -0.31 -7.27
N LYS A 196 36.20 -0.26 -5.99
CA LYS A 196 36.82 -1.40 -5.31
C LYS A 196 35.88 -2.61 -5.26
N LEU A 197 34.62 -2.41 -4.87
CA LEU A 197 33.62 -3.49 -4.78
C LEU A 197 33.31 -4.11 -6.15
N LEU A 198 33.25 -3.29 -7.21
CA LEU A 198 33.10 -3.77 -8.59
C LEU A 198 34.32 -4.58 -9.06
N ALA A 199 35.54 -4.16 -8.72
CA ALA A 199 36.74 -4.92 -9.03
C ALA A 199 36.77 -6.29 -8.34
N GLU A 200 36.30 -6.40 -7.08
CA GLU A 200 36.14 -7.69 -6.39
C GLU A 200 35.10 -8.60 -7.08
N ALA A 201 34.10 -8.00 -7.71
CA ALA A 201 33.13 -8.69 -8.56
C ALA A 201 33.66 -9.04 -9.97
N LYS A 202 34.94 -8.74 -10.26
CA LYS A 202 35.59 -8.84 -11.59
C LYS A 202 34.99 -7.92 -12.66
N ILE A 203 34.33 -6.83 -12.25
CA ILE A 203 33.83 -5.79 -13.15
C ILE A 203 34.90 -4.71 -13.29
N ASP A 204 35.53 -4.61 -14.46
CA ASP A 204 36.56 -3.61 -14.79
C ASP A 204 36.00 -2.40 -15.57
N TRP A 205 34.72 -2.07 -15.35
CA TRP A 205 34.00 -1.08 -16.14
C TRP A 205 34.69 0.30 -16.15
N PRO A 206 34.76 0.98 -17.32
CA PRO A 206 34.17 0.61 -18.61
C PRO A 206 35.09 -0.21 -19.51
N ARG A 207 36.20 -0.73 -19.00
CA ARG A 207 37.06 -1.64 -19.74
C ARG A 207 36.45 -3.04 -19.78
N ARG A 208 36.85 -3.80 -20.80
CA ARG A 208 36.56 -5.24 -20.86
C ARG A 208 37.43 -5.97 -19.85
N PRO A 209 36.87 -6.90 -19.05
CA PRO A 209 37.70 -7.78 -18.24
C PRO A 209 38.54 -8.67 -19.15
N GLU A 210 39.80 -8.88 -18.80
CA GLU A 210 40.72 -9.76 -19.57
C GLU A 210 40.20 -11.20 -19.67
N GLN A 211 39.51 -11.66 -18.62
CA GLN A 211 38.89 -12.99 -18.53
C GLN A 211 37.48 -12.86 -17.96
N PRO A 212 36.44 -12.73 -18.80
CA PRO A 212 35.06 -12.62 -18.34
C PRO A 212 34.64 -13.89 -17.60
N ASP A 213 33.89 -13.73 -16.52
CA ASP A 213 33.39 -14.81 -15.67
C ASP A 213 32.02 -14.43 -15.13
N VAL A 214 31.04 -14.47 -16.04
CA VAL A 214 29.68 -13.99 -15.80
C VAL A 214 29.07 -14.68 -14.58
N LEU A 215 29.37 -15.95 -14.36
CA LEU A 215 28.85 -16.69 -13.20
C LEU A 215 29.40 -16.14 -11.88
N HIS A 216 30.70 -15.86 -11.80
CA HIS A 216 31.29 -15.20 -10.62
C HIS A 216 30.68 -13.82 -10.42
N THR A 217 30.56 -13.02 -11.49
CA THR A 217 29.97 -11.68 -11.45
C THR A 217 28.54 -11.74 -10.89
N LEU A 218 27.68 -12.62 -11.41
CA LEU A 218 26.29 -12.79 -10.94
C LEU A 218 26.21 -13.23 -9.48
N PHE A 219 27.03 -14.20 -9.06
CA PHE A 219 27.05 -14.65 -7.67
C PHE A 219 27.56 -13.58 -6.72
N TYR A 220 28.66 -12.89 -7.04
CA TYR A 220 29.22 -11.87 -6.17
C TYR A 220 28.26 -10.69 -6.03
N THR A 221 27.76 -10.17 -7.16
CA THR A 221 26.82 -9.04 -7.17
C THR A 221 25.48 -9.39 -6.52
N SER A 222 25.01 -10.63 -6.62
CA SER A 222 23.78 -11.05 -5.93
C SER A 222 23.99 -11.30 -4.44
N VAL A 223 24.97 -12.14 -4.09
CA VAL A 223 25.09 -12.75 -2.77
C VAL A 223 25.88 -11.87 -1.80
N ARG A 224 26.87 -11.10 -2.30
CA ARG A 224 27.73 -10.23 -1.48
C ARG A 224 27.29 -8.78 -1.51
N LEU A 225 26.89 -8.27 -2.68
CA LEU A 225 26.59 -6.85 -2.85
C LEU A 225 25.08 -6.57 -2.88
N ARG A 226 24.25 -7.54 -3.29
CA ARG A 226 22.85 -7.31 -3.69
C ARG A 226 22.73 -6.10 -4.62
N TRP A 227 23.55 -6.07 -5.67
CA TRP A 227 23.51 -5.10 -6.79
C TRP A 227 23.18 -5.81 -8.12
N SER A 228 22.72 -7.06 -8.08
CA SER A 228 22.42 -7.82 -9.29
C SER A 228 21.27 -7.17 -10.07
N PRO A 229 21.49 -6.77 -11.33
CA PRO A 229 20.50 -5.98 -12.06
C PRO A 229 19.37 -6.81 -12.68
N PHE A 230 19.39 -8.14 -12.58
CA PHE A 230 18.44 -9.05 -13.25
C PHE A 230 17.64 -9.88 -12.25
N PHE A 231 18.33 -10.73 -11.51
CA PHE A 231 17.76 -11.57 -10.47
C PHE A 231 18.80 -11.76 -9.36
N ASN A 232 18.34 -11.84 -8.12
CA ASN A 232 19.19 -12.24 -7.03
C ASN A 232 19.29 -13.76 -6.97
N ILE A 233 20.52 -14.22 -6.76
CA ILE A 233 20.82 -15.52 -6.20
C ILE A 233 20.78 -15.38 -4.68
N GLU A 234 19.82 -16.01 -4.02
CA GLU A 234 19.70 -16.04 -2.57
C GLU A 234 19.91 -17.47 -2.07
N ILE A 235 20.63 -17.63 -0.96
CA ILE A 235 20.97 -18.94 -0.38
C ILE A 235 20.35 -18.99 1.01
N ASP A 236 19.40 -19.89 1.19
CA ASP A 236 18.70 -20.11 2.45
C ASP A 236 19.16 -21.41 3.10
N THR A 237 19.65 -21.30 4.32
CA THR A 237 20.14 -22.41 5.14
C THR A 237 19.23 -22.69 6.34
N THR A 238 18.07 -22.05 6.43
CA THR A 238 17.18 -22.12 7.60
C THR A 238 16.28 -23.36 7.62
N THR A 239 16.07 -24.02 6.48
CA THR A 239 15.32 -25.28 6.48
C THR A 239 16.18 -26.38 7.09
N SER A 240 15.61 -27.15 8.02
CA SER A 240 16.32 -28.22 8.74
C SER A 240 16.71 -29.43 7.88
N TYR A 241 16.37 -29.41 6.58
CA TYR A 241 16.48 -30.59 5.71
C TYR A 241 17.25 -30.34 4.39
N ALA A 242 17.41 -29.09 3.92
CA ALA A 242 18.16 -28.78 2.70
C ALA A 242 18.64 -27.31 2.65
N THR A 243 19.74 -27.04 1.94
CA THR A 243 20.11 -25.68 1.52
C THR A 243 19.37 -25.33 0.25
N GLU A 244 18.53 -24.30 0.29
CA GLU A 244 17.72 -23.87 -0.86
C GLU A 244 18.39 -22.66 -1.54
N VAL A 245 18.31 -22.59 -2.87
CA VAL A 245 18.84 -21.45 -3.65
C VAL A 245 17.73 -20.87 -4.49
N PHE A 246 17.44 -19.60 -4.27
CA PHE A 246 16.37 -18.89 -4.94
C PHE A 246 16.92 -17.98 -6.03
N LEU A 247 16.25 -17.98 -7.18
CA LEU A 247 16.46 -17.03 -8.26
C LEU A 247 15.25 -16.09 -8.27
N MET A 248 15.39 -14.98 -7.57
CA MET A 248 14.28 -14.05 -7.34
C MET A 248 14.46 -12.77 -8.14
N PRO A 249 13.38 -12.16 -8.64
CA PRO A 249 13.48 -10.81 -9.18
C PRO A 249 13.99 -9.88 -8.08
N PHE A 250 15.09 -9.19 -8.33
CA PHE A 250 15.63 -8.27 -7.33
C PHE A 250 14.82 -6.97 -7.28
N GLU A 251 14.83 -6.27 -6.16
CA GLU A 251 14.26 -4.93 -6.03
C GLU A 251 14.85 -3.91 -7.00
N ASP A 252 16.17 -3.96 -7.19
CA ASP A 252 16.84 -3.02 -8.09
C ASP A 252 16.65 -3.42 -9.56
N PHE A 253 16.10 -4.61 -9.85
CA PHE A 253 15.62 -4.95 -11.19
C PHE A 253 14.55 -3.95 -11.66
N GLN A 254 13.61 -3.55 -10.79
CA GLN A 254 12.62 -2.52 -11.14
C GLN A 254 13.26 -1.15 -11.35
N LEU A 255 14.41 -0.87 -10.73
CA LEU A 255 15.17 0.35 -11.00
C LEU A 255 15.77 0.28 -12.42
N VAL A 256 16.40 -0.85 -12.77
CA VAL A 256 16.94 -1.10 -14.12
C VAL A 256 15.85 -1.07 -15.17
N GLU A 257 14.71 -1.73 -14.96
CA GLU A 257 13.55 -1.71 -15.86
C GLU A 257 13.02 -0.27 -16.04
N ARG A 258 12.78 0.47 -14.95
CA ARG A 258 12.32 1.86 -15.04
C ARG A 258 13.32 2.76 -15.75
N LYS A 259 14.61 2.60 -15.44
CA LYS A 259 15.68 3.35 -16.09
C LYS A 259 15.76 2.99 -17.57
N TYR A 260 15.67 1.72 -17.93
CA TYR A 260 15.61 1.27 -19.31
C TYR A 260 14.42 1.86 -20.04
N VAL A 261 13.19 1.71 -19.53
CA VAL A 261 11.97 2.27 -20.13
C VAL A 261 12.07 3.79 -20.28
N SER A 262 12.72 4.48 -19.33
CA SER A 262 13.03 5.91 -19.45
C SER A 262 14.03 6.19 -20.57
N MET A 263 15.10 5.41 -20.68
CA MET A 263 16.15 5.56 -21.70
C MET A 263 15.67 5.19 -23.11
N GLU A 264 14.81 4.19 -23.25
CA GLU A 264 14.19 3.79 -24.52
C GLU A 264 13.33 4.93 -25.09
N LYS A 265 12.59 5.62 -24.21
CA LYS A 265 11.82 6.82 -24.58
C LYS A 265 12.69 8.04 -24.83
N SER A 266 13.93 8.03 -24.37
CA SER A 266 14.88 9.14 -24.58
C SER A 266 15.53 9.08 -25.97
N GLY A 267 15.98 10.23 -26.47
CA GLY A 267 16.71 10.29 -27.74
C GLY A 267 18.12 9.69 -27.62
N VAL A 268 18.69 9.25 -28.75
CA VAL A 268 20.07 8.70 -28.82
C VAL A 268 21.09 9.64 -28.17
N ALA A 269 20.93 10.96 -28.33
CA ALA A 269 21.81 11.96 -27.73
C ALA A 269 21.80 11.93 -26.19
N GLU A 270 20.65 11.67 -25.57
CA GLU A 270 20.52 11.61 -24.12
C GLU A 270 21.15 10.33 -23.56
N ARG A 271 20.93 9.19 -24.22
CA ARG A 271 21.59 7.92 -23.87
C ARG A 271 23.11 8.00 -24.00
N ARG A 272 23.61 8.60 -25.09
CA ARG A 272 25.05 8.81 -25.27
C ARG A 272 25.63 9.68 -24.17
N ARG A 273 24.97 10.79 -23.84
CA ARG A 273 25.40 11.66 -22.73
C ARG A 273 25.46 10.90 -21.41
N TYR A 274 24.48 10.05 -21.12
CA TYR A 274 24.48 9.24 -19.89
C TYR A 274 25.64 8.24 -19.86
N PHE A 275 25.90 7.57 -20.98
CA PHE A 275 27.06 6.69 -21.15
C PHE A 275 28.39 7.43 -20.95
N ASP A 276 28.57 8.59 -21.59
CA ASP A 276 29.80 9.39 -21.48
C ASP A 276 30.07 9.81 -20.03
N ILE A 277 29.04 10.23 -19.29
CA ILE A 277 29.15 10.58 -17.86
C ILE A 277 29.63 9.39 -17.03
N LEU A 278 29.10 8.18 -17.28
CA LEU A 278 29.57 6.98 -16.58
C LEU A 278 31.03 6.66 -16.94
N CYS A 279 31.43 6.77 -18.20
CA CYS A 279 32.83 6.57 -18.57
C CYS A 279 33.78 7.59 -17.91
N ASP A 280 33.38 8.87 -17.87
CA ASP A 280 34.15 9.95 -17.27
C ASP A 280 34.36 9.73 -15.77
N GLU A 281 33.29 9.43 -15.02
CA GLU A 281 33.36 9.17 -13.58
C GLU A 281 34.21 7.93 -13.29
N PHE A 282 34.08 6.89 -14.11
CA PHE A 282 34.88 5.69 -13.93
C PHE A 282 36.34 5.84 -14.37
N GLY A 283 36.72 6.97 -14.97
CA GLY A 283 38.11 7.37 -15.22
C GLY A 283 38.68 6.79 -16.52
N ALA A 284 37.80 6.50 -17.49
CA ALA A 284 38.22 5.98 -18.79
C ALA A 284 38.36 7.10 -19.82
N SER A 285 39.40 6.99 -20.66
CA SER A 285 39.55 7.81 -21.86
C SER A 285 38.94 7.04 -23.04
N GLN A 286 38.11 7.68 -23.86
CA GLN A 286 37.59 7.06 -25.08
C GLN A 286 38.66 6.76 -26.15
N ALA A 287 39.90 7.22 -25.95
CA ALA A 287 41.03 6.84 -26.79
C ALA A 287 41.61 5.44 -26.46
N ASP A 288 41.20 4.84 -25.33
CA ASP A 288 41.61 3.51 -24.89
C ASP A 288 40.74 2.43 -25.57
N GLN A 289 41.35 1.62 -26.45
CA GLN A 289 40.65 0.57 -27.21
C GLN A 289 40.09 -0.56 -26.34
N THR A 290 40.46 -0.62 -25.06
CA THR A 290 39.92 -1.60 -24.11
C THR A 290 38.58 -1.18 -23.52
N VAL A 291 38.18 0.09 -23.70
CA VAL A 291 36.91 0.65 -23.25
C VAL A 291 35.79 0.20 -24.17
N VAL A 292 34.70 -0.26 -23.59
CA VAL A 292 33.47 -0.62 -24.32
C VAL A 292 32.91 0.64 -24.99
N SER A 293 32.55 0.58 -26.28
CA SER A 293 31.96 1.71 -27.00
C SER A 293 30.46 1.89 -26.71
N PHE A 294 29.93 3.09 -26.94
CA PHE A 294 28.50 3.36 -26.85
C PHE A 294 27.69 2.46 -27.79
N GLU A 295 28.19 2.23 -29.01
CA GLU A 295 27.56 1.39 -30.02
C GLU A 295 27.45 -0.07 -29.58
N GLU A 296 28.46 -0.59 -28.87
CA GLU A 296 28.40 -1.93 -28.27
C GLU A 296 27.38 -2.02 -27.14
N VAL A 297 27.29 -1.00 -26.29
CA VAL A 297 26.26 -0.94 -25.23
C VAL A 297 24.86 -0.93 -25.84
N GLU A 298 24.63 -0.14 -26.89
CA GLU A 298 23.35 -0.11 -27.59
C GLU A 298 23.04 -1.47 -28.27
N ASP A 299 24.03 -2.11 -28.90
CA ASP A 299 23.86 -3.43 -29.54
C ASP A 299 23.50 -4.52 -28.52
N VAL A 300 24.23 -4.59 -27.41
CA VAL A 300 23.96 -5.54 -26.32
C VAL A 300 22.60 -5.26 -25.67
N THR A 301 22.25 -3.99 -25.50
CA THR A 301 20.93 -3.58 -24.99
C THR A 301 19.81 -4.10 -25.90
N GLN A 302 19.89 -3.84 -27.20
CA GLN A 302 18.85 -4.24 -28.16
C GLN A 302 18.77 -5.76 -28.36
N ARG A 303 19.90 -6.46 -28.37
CA ARG A 303 19.93 -7.92 -28.62
C ARG A 303 19.63 -8.77 -27.40
N MET A 304 19.93 -8.26 -26.20
CA MET A 304 19.84 -9.04 -24.97
C MET A 304 18.92 -8.42 -23.94
N LEU A 305 19.10 -7.14 -23.56
CA LEU A 305 18.28 -6.53 -22.51
C LEU A 305 16.81 -6.39 -22.92
N VAL A 306 16.54 -5.96 -24.15
CA VAL A 306 15.15 -5.77 -24.63
C VAL A 306 14.37 -7.08 -24.64
N PRO A 307 14.83 -8.15 -25.32
CA PRO A 307 14.11 -9.43 -25.29
C PRO A 307 13.97 -10.03 -23.89
N LEU A 308 14.95 -9.74 -23.01
CA LEU A 308 14.90 -10.17 -21.62
C LEU A 308 13.78 -9.44 -20.86
N LEU A 309 13.66 -8.12 -20.98
CA LEU A 309 12.58 -7.35 -20.36
C LEU A 309 11.19 -7.73 -20.91
N GLU A 310 11.08 -8.00 -22.20
CA GLU A 310 9.82 -8.47 -22.82
C GLU A 310 9.37 -9.85 -22.31
N SER A 311 10.30 -10.66 -21.79
CA SER A 311 10.00 -11.99 -21.22
C SER A 311 9.50 -11.95 -19.78
N LEU A 312 9.39 -10.75 -19.18
CA LEU A 312 8.84 -10.60 -17.84
C LEU A 312 7.36 -11.04 -17.80
N PRO A 313 6.99 -11.95 -16.89
CA PRO A 313 5.62 -12.39 -16.80
C PRO A 313 4.72 -11.27 -16.22
N ASN A 314 3.51 -11.13 -16.78
CA ASN A 314 2.49 -10.21 -16.26
C ASN A 314 1.97 -10.62 -14.88
N GLU A 315 2.06 -11.91 -14.53
CA GLU A 315 1.66 -12.48 -13.24
C GLU A 315 2.85 -13.20 -12.61
N ARG A 316 3.16 -12.87 -11.36
CA ARG A 316 4.17 -13.58 -10.58
C ARG A 316 3.55 -14.85 -10.04
N LYS A 317 3.99 -16.01 -10.55
CA LYS A 317 3.62 -17.32 -10.01
C LYS A 317 4.88 -18.00 -9.52
N ALA A 318 4.90 -18.34 -8.24
CA ALA A 318 5.96 -19.16 -7.68
C ALA A 318 5.86 -20.56 -8.29
N GLU A 319 6.78 -20.89 -9.19
CA GLU A 319 6.93 -22.25 -9.70
C GLU A 319 8.16 -22.88 -9.08
N THR A 320 7.98 -24.09 -8.52
CA THR A 320 9.09 -24.94 -8.07
C THR A 320 9.59 -25.74 -9.26
N ILE A 321 10.88 -25.63 -9.58
CA ILE A 321 11.46 -26.31 -10.73
C ILE A 321 12.66 -27.14 -10.30
N SER A 322 12.72 -28.36 -10.85
CA SER A 322 13.90 -29.21 -10.73
C SER A 322 15.12 -28.57 -11.38
N THR A 323 16.29 -28.72 -10.76
CA THR A 323 17.60 -28.33 -11.31
C THR A 323 17.90 -28.92 -12.70
N ALA A 324 17.11 -29.89 -13.17
CA ALA A 324 17.25 -30.51 -14.48
C ALA A 324 17.30 -29.50 -15.64
N TRP A 325 16.57 -28.38 -15.56
CA TRP A 325 16.57 -27.38 -16.64
C TRP A 325 17.90 -26.63 -16.76
N LEU A 326 18.55 -26.27 -15.63
CA LEU A 326 19.89 -25.65 -15.58
C LEU A 326 21.02 -26.61 -15.96
N HIS A 327 20.74 -27.91 -15.94
CA HIS A 327 21.72 -28.97 -16.21
C HIS A 327 21.44 -29.73 -17.50
N ARG A 328 20.63 -29.14 -18.39
CA ARG A 328 20.39 -29.70 -19.72
C ARG A 328 21.73 -29.81 -20.50
N PRO A 329 21.96 -30.89 -21.27
CA PRO A 329 23.18 -31.04 -22.06
C PRO A 329 23.41 -29.84 -22.98
N GLY A 330 24.60 -29.25 -22.94
CA GLY A 330 24.96 -28.06 -23.74
C GLY A 330 24.68 -26.70 -23.09
N ALA A 331 24.02 -26.65 -21.93
CA ALA A 331 23.74 -25.39 -21.24
C ALA A 331 25.01 -24.61 -20.85
N GLN A 332 24.95 -23.29 -21.00
CA GLN A 332 25.89 -22.34 -20.41
C GLN A 332 25.21 -21.59 -19.24
N PRO A 333 25.83 -21.53 -18.05
CA PRO A 333 27.09 -22.18 -17.67
C PRO A 333 26.90 -23.67 -17.35
N SER A 334 27.95 -24.46 -17.52
CA SER A 334 27.89 -25.92 -17.32
C SER A 334 27.54 -26.31 -15.87
N LYS A 335 27.00 -27.53 -15.69
CA LYS A 335 26.71 -28.09 -14.35
C LYS A 335 27.91 -28.00 -13.40
N ALA A 336 29.12 -28.27 -13.90
CA ALA A 336 30.34 -28.21 -13.10
C ALA A 336 30.67 -26.77 -12.65
N ARG A 337 30.45 -25.75 -13.52
CA ARG A 337 30.62 -24.34 -13.15
C ARG A 337 29.64 -23.94 -12.05
N TRP A 338 28.37 -24.34 -12.17
CA TRP A 338 27.36 -24.11 -11.13
C TRP A 338 27.72 -24.75 -9.79
N GLN A 339 28.12 -26.02 -9.79
CA GLN A 339 28.52 -26.73 -8.57
C GLN A 339 29.75 -26.07 -7.92
N SER A 340 30.73 -25.65 -8.73
CA SER A 340 31.92 -24.93 -8.24
C SER A 340 31.54 -23.59 -7.60
N ALA A 341 30.67 -22.81 -8.26
CA ALA A 341 30.19 -21.54 -7.73
C ALA A 341 29.45 -21.74 -6.40
N LEU A 342 28.49 -22.66 -6.34
CA LEU A 342 27.75 -22.98 -5.11
C LEU A 342 28.66 -23.45 -3.97
N ALA A 343 29.64 -24.30 -4.27
CA ALA A 343 30.62 -24.75 -3.30
C ALA A 343 31.45 -23.59 -2.73
N SER A 344 31.78 -22.57 -3.53
CA SER A 344 32.50 -21.38 -3.06
C SER A 344 31.70 -20.53 -2.06
N TYR A 345 30.38 -20.71 -2.02
CA TYR A 345 29.48 -20.07 -1.04
C TYR A 345 29.02 -21.03 0.06
N GLY A 346 29.62 -22.22 0.16
CA GLY A 346 29.34 -23.20 1.23
C GLY A 346 28.08 -24.02 1.02
N VAL A 347 27.54 -24.08 -0.19
CA VAL A 347 26.34 -24.88 -0.52
C VAL A 347 26.75 -26.29 -0.97
N PRO A 348 26.28 -27.36 -0.30
CA PRO A 348 26.62 -28.74 -0.67
C PRO A 348 25.96 -29.21 -1.97
N ASN A 349 26.47 -30.31 -2.54
CA ASN A 349 26.10 -30.81 -3.88
C ASN A 349 24.68 -31.36 -4.04
N GLU A 350 23.86 -31.44 -2.97
CA GLU A 350 22.57 -32.15 -2.98
C GLU A 350 21.38 -31.21 -2.72
N THR A 351 20.59 -31.06 -3.79
CA THR A 351 19.22 -30.51 -3.86
C THR A 351 19.05 -29.01 -3.64
N VAL A 352 19.28 -28.28 -4.73
CA VAL A 352 18.87 -26.88 -4.89
C VAL A 352 17.41 -26.82 -5.37
N ILE A 353 16.50 -26.28 -4.57
CA ILE A 353 15.11 -26.04 -4.98
C ILE A 353 15.03 -24.60 -5.51
N TYR A 354 14.79 -24.45 -6.81
CA TYR A 354 14.53 -23.16 -7.42
C TYR A 354 13.02 -22.89 -7.36
N GLU A 355 12.61 -22.04 -6.44
CA GLU A 355 11.30 -21.38 -6.49
C GLU A 355 11.50 -20.01 -7.12
N THR A 356 10.86 -19.76 -8.27
CA THR A 356 11.03 -18.52 -9.01
C THR A 356 9.69 -17.99 -9.49
N GLU A 357 9.41 -16.73 -9.14
CA GLU A 357 8.29 -15.95 -9.66
C GLU A 357 8.50 -15.47 -11.11
N VAL A 358 9.69 -15.71 -11.66
CA VAL A 358 10.20 -15.11 -12.92
C VAL A 358 10.93 -16.14 -13.77
N LEU A 359 10.50 -17.40 -13.75
CA LEU A 359 11.13 -18.47 -14.52
C LEU A 359 11.32 -18.13 -16.01
N PRO A 360 10.32 -17.58 -16.73
CA PRO A 360 10.48 -17.27 -18.15
C PRO A 360 11.65 -16.31 -18.39
N PHE A 361 11.78 -15.29 -17.52
CA PHE A 361 12.83 -14.29 -17.55
C PHE A 361 14.22 -14.89 -17.29
N VAL A 362 14.35 -15.71 -16.25
CA VAL A 362 15.62 -16.36 -15.90
C VAL A 362 16.04 -17.33 -17.02
N THR A 363 15.10 -18.09 -17.57
CA THR A 363 15.34 -19.00 -18.70
C THR A 363 15.81 -18.24 -19.93
N GLN A 364 15.16 -17.11 -20.23
CA GLN A 364 15.53 -16.23 -21.35
C GLN A 364 16.93 -15.68 -21.18
N PHE A 365 17.32 -15.24 -19.97
CA PHE A 365 18.67 -14.75 -19.69
C PHE A 365 19.75 -15.79 -20.04
N PHE A 366 19.62 -17.03 -19.54
CA PHE A 366 20.58 -18.09 -19.85
C PHE A 366 20.56 -18.50 -21.33
N GLY A 367 19.39 -18.48 -21.97
CA GLY A 367 19.29 -18.73 -23.42
C GLY A 367 20.00 -17.66 -24.27
N LEU A 368 19.93 -16.39 -23.85
CA LEU A 368 20.65 -15.30 -24.50
C LEU A 368 22.16 -15.40 -24.25
N TRP A 369 22.58 -15.77 -23.04
CA TRP A 369 23.99 -16.03 -22.74
C TRP A 369 24.55 -17.18 -23.60
N GLU A 370 23.83 -18.29 -23.71
CA GLU A 370 24.21 -19.42 -24.59
C GLU A 370 24.36 -18.97 -26.06
N ARG A 371 23.49 -18.07 -26.53
CA ARG A 371 23.48 -17.57 -27.91
C ARG A 371 24.59 -16.57 -28.22
N TYR A 372 24.86 -15.62 -27.32
CA TYR A 372 25.77 -14.49 -27.59
C TYR A 372 27.15 -14.64 -26.94
N GLY A 373 27.33 -15.63 -26.06
CA GLY A 373 28.61 -15.97 -25.43
C GLY A 373 28.98 -15.09 -24.24
N GLU A 374 30.07 -15.48 -23.56
CA GLU A 374 30.51 -14.88 -22.29
C GLU A 374 30.84 -13.38 -22.43
N ALA A 375 31.52 -12.98 -23.51
CA ALA A 375 32.00 -11.61 -23.67
C ALA A 375 30.86 -10.57 -23.80
N MET A 376 29.86 -10.84 -24.65
CA MET A 376 28.69 -9.94 -24.77
C MET A 376 27.84 -9.94 -23.50
N THR A 377 27.72 -11.10 -22.86
CA THR A 377 26.96 -11.24 -21.60
C THR A 377 27.65 -10.48 -20.46
N GLU A 378 28.99 -10.50 -20.40
CA GLU A 378 29.74 -9.74 -19.40
C GLU A 378 29.58 -8.22 -19.60
N ILE A 379 29.55 -7.73 -20.85
CA ILE A 379 29.25 -6.31 -21.14
C ILE A 379 27.86 -5.95 -20.60
N LEU A 380 26.85 -6.79 -20.87
CA LEU A 380 25.49 -6.57 -20.38
C LEU A 380 25.43 -6.51 -18.85
N VAL A 381 25.99 -7.53 -18.19
CA VAL A 381 25.97 -7.65 -16.72
C VAL A 381 26.73 -6.49 -16.09
N SER A 382 27.90 -6.14 -16.61
CA SER A 382 28.69 -5.01 -16.14
C SER A 382 27.95 -3.69 -16.32
N TRP A 383 27.42 -3.42 -17.51
CA TRP A 383 26.67 -2.20 -17.82
C TRP A 383 25.47 -2.01 -16.88
N CYS A 384 24.67 -3.06 -16.67
CA CYS A 384 23.50 -2.95 -15.81
C CYS A 384 23.89 -2.89 -14.32
N THR A 385 24.92 -3.62 -13.88
CA THR A 385 25.39 -3.58 -12.48
C THR A 385 25.97 -2.22 -12.12
N VAL A 386 26.74 -1.61 -13.02
CA VAL A 386 27.32 -0.26 -12.81
C VAL A 386 26.23 0.79 -12.66
N GLN A 387 25.14 0.68 -13.40
CA GLN A 387 23.99 1.58 -13.24
C GLN A 387 23.30 1.42 -11.87
N VAL A 388 23.24 0.21 -11.31
CA VAL A 388 22.75 -0.01 -9.93
C VAL A 388 23.76 0.56 -8.92
N ALA A 389 25.05 0.25 -9.09
CA ALA A 389 26.13 0.71 -8.22
C ALA A 389 26.28 2.24 -8.21
N ALA A 390 25.91 2.93 -9.30
CA ALA A 390 25.87 4.38 -9.40
C ALA A 390 25.00 5.04 -8.32
N LEU A 391 23.95 4.34 -7.84
CA LEU A 391 23.08 4.81 -6.76
C LEU A 391 23.78 4.86 -5.39
N TYR A 392 24.94 4.22 -5.27
CA TYR A 392 25.74 4.16 -4.05
C TYR A 392 27.02 5.00 -4.14
N ALA A 393 27.31 5.60 -5.31
CA ALA A 393 28.61 6.20 -5.61
C ALA A 393 28.69 7.69 -5.22
N ASN A 394 27.99 8.57 -5.95
CA ASN A 394 28.04 10.01 -5.70
C ASN A 394 26.80 10.74 -6.21
N GLN A 395 26.64 11.99 -5.76
CA GLN A 395 25.47 12.81 -6.08
C GLN A 395 25.30 13.05 -7.59
N ARG A 396 26.40 13.19 -8.33
CA ARG A 396 26.38 13.44 -9.78
C ARG A 396 25.83 12.22 -10.52
N LEU A 397 26.32 11.03 -10.21
CA LEU A 397 25.83 9.78 -10.79
C LEU A 397 24.36 9.53 -10.44
N ILE A 398 23.96 9.75 -9.19
CA ILE A 398 22.56 9.64 -8.74
C ILE A 398 21.66 10.63 -9.52
N SER A 399 22.08 11.88 -9.68
CA SER A 399 21.29 12.90 -10.41
C SER A 399 21.11 12.55 -11.88
N ASN A 400 22.13 11.99 -12.53
CA ASN A 400 22.03 11.55 -13.92
C ASN A 400 21.22 10.27 -14.06
N TYR A 401 21.23 9.40 -13.04
CA TYR A 401 20.36 8.23 -13.00
C TYR A 401 18.89 8.64 -13.05
N TYR A 402 18.47 9.58 -12.19
CA TYR A 402 17.09 10.08 -12.12
C TYR A 402 16.76 11.23 -13.08
N GLY A 403 17.74 11.72 -13.84
CA GLY A 403 17.60 12.79 -14.85
C GLY A 403 17.65 14.22 -14.29
N THR A 404 17.19 14.45 -13.04
CA THR A 404 17.28 15.76 -12.38
C THR A 404 17.69 15.63 -10.91
N ARG A 405 18.21 16.73 -10.33
CA ARG A 405 18.55 16.78 -8.91
C ARG A 405 17.32 16.63 -8.00
N ASP A 406 16.19 17.22 -8.38
CA ASP A 406 14.96 17.14 -7.58
C ASP A 406 14.37 15.72 -7.61
N ALA A 407 14.36 15.08 -8.79
CA ALA A 407 13.96 13.68 -8.90
C ALA A 407 14.90 12.76 -8.09
N ALA A 408 16.20 13.04 -8.11
CA ALA A 408 17.16 12.33 -7.27
C ALA A 408 16.86 12.51 -5.78
N LEU A 409 16.64 13.73 -5.30
CA LEU A 409 16.31 13.98 -3.89
C LEU A 409 15.06 13.20 -3.45
N PHE A 410 14.03 13.16 -4.28
CA PHE A 410 12.80 12.42 -4.00
C PHE A 410 13.00 10.90 -4.01
N HIS A 411 13.48 10.35 -5.13
CA HIS A 411 13.58 8.90 -5.31
C HIS A 411 14.72 8.27 -4.50
N GLN A 412 15.88 8.92 -4.46
CA GLN A 412 17.01 8.44 -3.65
C GLN A 412 16.72 8.61 -2.15
N GLY A 413 16.01 9.66 -1.74
CA GLY A 413 15.59 9.83 -0.34
C GLY A 413 14.69 8.67 0.13
N ALA A 414 13.72 8.27 -0.69
CA ALA A 414 12.88 7.10 -0.43
C ALA A 414 13.70 5.80 -0.44
N PHE A 415 14.66 5.67 -1.36
CA PHE A 415 15.59 4.54 -1.41
C PHE A 415 16.41 4.44 -0.12
N CYS A 416 17.05 5.52 0.33
CA CYS A 416 17.87 5.55 1.55
C CYS A 416 17.08 5.08 2.77
N LEU A 417 15.84 5.52 2.88
CA LEU A 417 15.01 5.18 4.02
C LEU A 417 14.47 3.75 3.96
N SER A 418 14.09 3.26 2.78
CA SER A 418 13.72 1.86 2.58
C SER A 418 14.86 0.92 2.98
N LYS A 419 16.10 1.22 2.55
CA LYS A 419 17.27 0.42 2.90
C LYS A 419 17.66 0.56 4.39
N ALA A 420 17.54 1.75 4.98
CA ALA A 420 17.75 1.94 6.41
C ALA A 420 16.78 1.11 7.26
N TYR A 421 15.54 1.01 6.80
CA TYR A 421 14.54 0.19 7.44
C TYR A 421 14.81 -1.31 7.29
N LEU A 422 15.31 -1.78 6.14
CA LEU A 422 15.79 -3.16 6.00
C LEU A 422 16.88 -3.54 7.01
N VAL A 423 17.71 -2.58 7.41
CA VAL A 423 18.77 -2.79 8.41
C VAL A 423 18.24 -2.83 9.84
N ALA A 424 17.18 -2.07 10.13
CA ALA A 424 16.75 -1.81 11.50
C ALA A 424 15.35 -2.35 11.86
N GLY A 425 14.62 -2.83 10.85
CA GLY A 425 13.22 -3.22 10.94
C GLY A 425 12.38 -2.12 11.56
N PHE A 426 11.39 -2.53 12.36
CA PHE A 426 10.49 -1.61 13.07
C PHE A 426 11.17 -0.73 14.11
N SER A 427 12.42 -1.03 14.50
CA SER A 427 13.18 -0.21 15.46
C SER A 427 13.45 1.21 14.94
N VAL A 428 13.38 1.45 13.61
CA VAL A 428 13.44 2.82 13.06
C VAL A 428 12.26 3.68 13.52
N PHE A 429 11.11 3.05 13.80
CA PHE A 429 9.89 3.73 14.25
C PHE A 429 9.81 3.91 15.77
N ASP A 430 10.63 3.19 16.54
CA ASP A 430 10.72 3.33 18.00
C ASP A 430 12.19 3.37 18.44
N PRO A 431 12.93 4.44 18.11
CA PRO A 431 14.35 4.54 18.37
C PRO A 431 14.71 4.55 19.86
N GLU A 432 13.74 4.86 20.73
CA GLU A 432 13.91 4.90 22.18
C GLU A 432 13.45 3.59 22.87
N GLY A 433 12.93 2.61 22.12
CA GLY A 433 12.38 1.37 22.67
C GLY A 433 11.23 1.63 23.63
N SER A 434 10.56 2.76 23.43
CA SER A 434 9.59 3.34 24.36
C SER A 434 8.30 2.50 24.40
N GLY A 435 8.01 1.69 23.37
CA GLY A 435 6.73 0.97 23.26
C GLY A 435 5.53 1.92 23.18
N HIS A 436 5.73 3.20 22.83
CA HIS A 436 4.73 4.26 22.91
C HIS A 436 3.68 4.26 21.78
N THR A 437 3.56 3.18 21.00
CA THR A 437 2.24 2.88 20.42
C THR A 437 1.35 2.46 21.58
N GLY A 438 0.78 3.44 22.29
CA GLY A 438 0.12 3.24 23.59
C GLY A 438 -0.84 2.05 23.58
N SER A 439 -0.90 1.28 24.67
CA SER A 439 -1.65 0.01 24.73
C SER A 439 -3.12 0.16 24.29
N TYR A 440 -3.69 1.35 24.47
CA TYR A 440 -5.05 1.70 24.01
C TYR A 440 -5.24 1.63 22.49
N THR A 441 -4.23 2.05 21.71
CA THR A 441 -4.24 1.94 20.24
C THR A 441 -4.14 0.47 19.82
N GLY A 442 -3.30 -0.32 20.52
CA GLY A 442 -3.17 -1.76 20.29
C GLY A 442 -4.49 -2.50 20.51
N ASP A 443 -5.16 -2.26 21.64
CA ASP A 443 -6.41 -2.96 21.99
C ASP A 443 -7.54 -2.68 20.98
N LYS A 444 -7.71 -1.43 20.55
CA LYS A 444 -8.76 -1.07 19.59
C LYS A 444 -8.48 -1.65 18.20
N VAL A 445 -7.22 -1.62 17.74
CA VAL A 445 -6.80 -2.24 16.47
C VAL A 445 -7.03 -3.75 16.50
N ALA A 446 -6.62 -4.41 17.60
CA ALA A 446 -6.83 -5.84 17.83
C ALA A 446 -8.32 -6.22 17.77
N ASN A 447 -9.18 -5.41 18.41
CA ASN A 447 -10.62 -5.63 18.41
C ASN A 447 -11.22 -5.51 17.00
N ILE A 448 -10.85 -4.48 16.22
CA ILE A 448 -11.30 -4.35 14.82
C ILE A 448 -10.91 -5.59 14.03
N ALA A 449 -9.64 -6.01 14.12
CA ALA A 449 -9.15 -7.19 13.42
C ALA A 449 -9.91 -8.46 13.81
N PHE A 450 -10.15 -8.66 15.11
CA PHE A 450 -10.92 -9.78 15.65
C PHE A 450 -12.35 -9.83 15.08
N PHE A 451 -13.09 -8.72 15.12
CA PHE A 451 -14.47 -8.68 14.65
C PHE A 451 -14.58 -8.83 13.14
N VAL A 452 -13.66 -8.23 12.37
CA VAL A 452 -13.61 -8.41 10.91
C VAL A 452 -13.34 -9.87 10.57
N ARG A 453 -12.35 -10.50 11.20
CA ARG A 453 -12.05 -11.93 11.00
C ARG A 453 -13.25 -12.80 11.34
N ARG A 454 -13.93 -12.54 12.45
CA ARG A 454 -15.13 -13.28 12.86
C ARG A 454 -16.24 -13.16 11.81
N SER A 455 -16.53 -11.95 11.32
CA SER A 455 -17.53 -11.75 10.27
C SER A 455 -17.13 -12.41 8.95
N PHE A 456 -15.84 -12.38 8.60
CA PHE A 456 -15.32 -13.06 7.42
C PHE A 456 -15.52 -14.57 7.50
N LEU A 457 -15.11 -15.20 8.61
CA LEU A 457 -15.33 -16.63 8.87
C LEU A 457 -16.81 -17.00 8.88
N GLY A 458 -17.67 -16.14 9.45
CA GLY A 458 -19.12 -16.29 9.42
C GLY A 458 -19.68 -16.42 8.00
N ARG A 459 -19.18 -15.63 7.06
CA ARG A 459 -19.57 -15.71 5.64
C ARG A 459 -19.07 -16.98 4.95
N LEU A 460 -17.95 -17.53 5.39
CA LEU A 460 -17.42 -18.81 4.89
C LEU A 460 -18.19 -20.03 5.42
N GLU A 461 -19.04 -19.89 6.45
CA GLU A 461 -19.72 -21.06 7.04
C GLU A 461 -20.61 -21.80 6.04
N GLY A 462 -21.24 -21.09 5.10
CA GLY A 462 -22.02 -21.69 4.02
C GLY A 462 -21.21 -22.59 3.08
N TRP A 463 -19.88 -22.52 3.13
CA TRP A 463 -18.96 -23.33 2.34
C TRP A 463 -18.37 -24.50 3.13
N LYS A 464 -18.67 -24.68 4.43
CA LYS A 464 -18.14 -25.80 5.23
C LYS A 464 -18.54 -27.21 4.72
N HIS A 465 -19.43 -27.29 3.73
CA HIS A 465 -19.94 -28.54 3.17
C HIS A 465 -18.99 -29.29 2.24
N PHE A 466 -17.89 -28.69 1.74
CA PHE A 466 -16.91 -29.45 0.95
C PHE A 466 -15.73 -29.90 1.82
N GLU A 467 -15.37 -31.19 1.76
CA GLU A 467 -14.32 -31.82 2.60
C GLU A 467 -12.98 -31.06 2.68
N PRO A 468 -12.41 -30.53 1.57
CA PRO A 468 -11.15 -29.78 1.61
C PRO A 468 -11.26 -28.44 2.35
N GLN A 469 -12.48 -27.88 2.43
CA GLN A 469 -12.71 -26.55 2.97
C GLN A 469 -12.81 -26.56 4.51
N ARG A 470 -13.16 -27.69 5.14
CA ARG A 470 -13.16 -27.85 6.61
C ARG A 470 -11.75 -27.75 7.21
N ALA A 471 -10.75 -28.36 6.57
CA ALA A 471 -9.37 -28.32 7.05
C ALA A 471 -8.77 -26.91 6.95
N VAL A 472 -9.06 -26.19 5.86
CA VAL A 472 -8.56 -24.82 5.67
C VAL A 472 -9.27 -23.81 6.57
N VAL A 473 -10.58 -23.96 6.82
CA VAL A 473 -11.28 -23.13 7.83
C VAL A 473 -10.71 -23.37 9.24
N ALA A 474 -10.32 -24.61 9.56
CA ALA A 474 -9.66 -24.93 10.83
C ALA A 474 -8.22 -24.37 10.91
N ASP A 475 -7.49 -24.30 9.80
CA ASP A 475 -6.18 -23.65 9.71
C ASP A 475 -6.30 -22.13 9.94
N TRP A 476 -7.37 -21.52 9.42
CA TRP A 476 -7.70 -20.12 9.64
C TRP A 476 -8.06 -19.75 11.07
N ASP A 477 -8.51 -20.72 11.89
CA ASP A 477 -8.69 -20.52 13.32
C ASP A 477 -7.36 -20.21 14.02
N SER A 478 -6.22 -20.59 13.42
CA SER A 478 -4.87 -20.28 13.88
C SER A 478 -4.24 -19.02 13.26
N LEU A 479 -4.86 -18.46 12.20
CA LEU A 479 -4.36 -17.26 11.53
C LEU A 479 -4.36 -16.06 12.48
N SER A 480 -3.18 -15.51 12.74
CA SER A 480 -3.01 -14.36 13.63
C SER A 480 -3.00 -13.05 12.85
N VAL A 481 -3.57 -11.98 13.40
CA VAL A 481 -3.42 -10.62 12.86
C VAL A 481 -2.50 -9.88 13.81
N VAL A 482 -1.27 -9.62 13.37
CA VAL A 482 -0.20 -9.06 14.20
C VAL A 482 0.04 -7.60 13.84
N PHE A 483 0.18 -6.76 14.86
CA PHE A 483 0.57 -5.35 14.69
C PHE A 483 2.07 -5.25 14.89
N SER A 484 2.76 -4.81 13.84
CA SER A 484 4.21 -4.99 13.77
C SER A 484 5.02 -4.19 14.80
N ALA A 485 4.43 -3.18 15.43
CA ALA A 485 5.08 -2.35 16.45
C ALA A 485 4.81 -2.80 17.90
N ALA A 486 3.71 -3.50 18.18
CA ALA A 486 3.19 -3.64 19.55
C ALA A 486 3.39 -5.04 20.19
N ASP A 487 3.46 -6.12 19.41
CA ASP A 487 3.33 -7.48 19.99
C ASP A 487 4.65 -8.22 20.25
N GLY A 488 5.80 -7.60 20.00
CA GLY A 488 7.10 -8.29 20.05
C GLY A 488 7.24 -9.46 19.06
N HIS A 489 6.19 -9.80 18.29
CA HIS A 489 6.26 -10.70 17.13
C HIS A 489 7.00 -10.05 15.96
N GLY A 490 6.85 -8.74 15.78
CA GLY A 490 7.76 -7.95 14.94
C GLY A 490 9.23 -8.12 15.35
N ALA A 491 9.53 -8.33 16.64
CA ALA A 491 10.90 -8.60 17.12
C ALA A 491 11.37 -10.06 16.92
N LYS A 492 10.47 -11.00 16.57
CA LYS A 492 10.83 -12.37 16.14
C LYS A 492 10.93 -12.50 14.61
N VAL A 493 10.14 -11.72 13.87
CA VAL A 493 10.16 -11.67 12.39
C VAL A 493 11.30 -10.78 11.89
N VAL A 494 11.67 -9.74 12.65
CA VAL A 494 12.99 -9.10 12.53
C VAL A 494 14.01 -10.16 12.91
N THR A 495 14.66 -10.70 11.89
CA THR A 495 15.87 -11.52 11.97
C THR A 495 16.72 -11.12 13.16
N ASP A 496 17.30 -12.11 13.83
CA ASP A 496 18.26 -11.95 14.93
C ASP A 496 19.22 -10.78 14.62
N ASN A 497 18.87 -9.60 15.14
CA ASN A 497 19.51 -8.35 14.77
C ASN A 497 20.95 -8.29 15.32
N ARG A 498 21.36 -9.32 16.09
CA ARG A 498 22.74 -9.54 16.50
C ARG A 498 23.66 -9.88 15.33
N SER A 499 23.12 -10.35 14.21
CA SER A 499 23.88 -10.70 13.00
C SER A 499 24.33 -9.48 12.17
N TYR A 500 23.72 -8.31 12.37
CA TYR A 500 24.12 -7.08 11.69
C TYR A 500 25.36 -6.46 12.34
N PRO A 501 26.41 -6.16 11.56
CA PRO A 501 27.55 -5.40 12.08
C PRO A 501 27.15 -3.95 12.39
N ASP A 502 27.96 -3.28 13.20
CA ASP A 502 27.85 -1.84 13.41
C ASP A 502 28.05 -1.10 12.07
N MET A 503 27.19 -0.12 11.80
CA MET A 503 27.20 0.66 10.57
C MET A 503 28.13 1.87 10.72
N GLY A 504 29.01 2.05 9.75
CA GLY A 504 29.91 3.20 9.66
C GLY A 504 29.33 4.32 8.80
N ASP A 505 30.20 5.16 8.26
CA ASP A 505 29.77 6.29 7.43
C ASP A 505 29.77 5.97 5.92
N SER A 506 30.29 4.82 5.49
CA SER A 506 30.31 4.42 4.07
C SER A 506 29.00 3.74 3.68
N LEU A 507 28.24 4.35 2.77
CA LEU A 507 27.00 3.78 2.26
C LEU A 507 27.23 2.41 1.59
N ALA A 508 28.23 2.33 0.71
CA ALA A 508 28.48 1.13 -0.07
C ALA A 508 28.96 -0.04 0.81
N GLU A 509 29.80 0.22 1.82
CA GLU A 509 30.22 -0.81 2.79
C GLU A 509 29.09 -1.22 3.73
N ASN A 510 28.32 -0.26 4.25
CA ASN A 510 27.16 -0.54 5.08
C ASN A 510 26.16 -1.45 4.35
N TRP A 511 25.92 -1.21 3.05
CA TRP A 511 25.04 -2.05 2.25
C TRP A 511 25.60 -3.46 2.01
N ARG A 512 26.88 -3.58 1.64
CA ARG A 512 27.58 -4.89 1.53
C ARG A 512 27.45 -5.68 2.83
N ASP A 513 27.65 -5.02 3.96
CA ASP A 513 27.67 -5.66 5.27
C ASP A 513 26.26 -6.03 5.74
N ALA A 514 25.24 -5.25 5.35
CA ALA A 514 23.84 -5.60 5.53
C ALA A 514 23.35 -6.72 4.60
N ALA A 515 23.94 -6.88 3.40
CA ALA A 515 23.50 -7.83 2.39
C ALA A 515 23.54 -9.29 2.85
N VAL A 516 24.49 -9.65 3.72
CA VAL A 516 24.68 -11.01 4.25
C VAL A 516 23.56 -11.44 5.20
N PRO A 517 23.25 -10.71 6.29
CA PRO A 517 22.11 -11.05 7.16
C PRO A 517 20.76 -10.92 6.45
N LEU A 518 20.64 -10.05 5.44
CA LEU A 518 19.43 -9.94 4.61
C LEU A 518 19.11 -11.23 3.81
N ARG A 519 20.01 -12.23 3.74
CA ARG A 519 19.76 -13.52 3.06
C ARG A 519 18.67 -14.37 3.71
N VAL A 520 18.32 -14.09 4.97
CA VAL A 520 17.37 -14.89 5.77
C VAL A 520 15.93 -14.30 5.72
N MET A 521 15.72 -13.15 5.07
CA MET A 521 14.47 -12.40 5.15
C MET A 521 13.50 -12.67 3.99
N ARG A 522 13.25 -13.94 3.70
CA ARG A 522 12.32 -14.37 2.64
C ARG A 522 10.85 -14.01 2.93
N HIS A 523 10.53 -13.64 4.17
CA HIS A 523 9.16 -13.39 4.66
C HIS A 523 9.03 -12.13 5.52
N ASP A 524 9.98 -11.19 5.43
CA ASP A 524 9.87 -9.98 6.25
C ASP A 524 8.77 -9.06 5.69
N ALA A 525 7.62 -9.08 6.35
CA ALA A 525 6.49 -8.19 6.05
C ALA A 525 6.91 -6.71 6.01
N ALA A 526 7.97 -6.36 6.74
CA ALA A 526 8.58 -5.04 6.73
C ALA A 526 9.05 -4.64 5.31
N TYR A 527 9.74 -5.54 4.60
CA TYR A 527 10.29 -5.29 3.27
C TYR A 527 9.21 -4.99 2.23
N VAL A 528 8.14 -5.78 2.26
CA VAL A 528 6.99 -5.64 1.34
C VAL A 528 6.22 -4.34 1.61
N ALA A 529 6.16 -3.89 2.86
CA ALA A 529 5.43 -2.72 3.34
C ALA A 529 5.85 -1.38 2.72
N LEU A 530 7.14 -1.06 2.82
CA LEU A 530 7.65 0.25 2.40
C LEU A 530 7.65 0.39 0.88
N LYS A 531 7.78 -0.73 0.18
CA LYS A 531 7.93 -0.75 -1.28
C LYS A 531 6.62 -0.52 -2.03
N SER A 532 5.53 -1.05 -1.49
CA SER A 532 4.25 -1.16 -2.20
C SER A 532 3.21 -0.15 -1.71
N SER A 533 3.56 0.66 -0.70
CA SER A 533 2.58 1.41 0.09
C SER A 533 1.42 0.51 0.58
N GLN A 534 1.68 -0.79 0.76
CA GLN A 534 0.68 -1.71 1.28
C GLN A 534 0.45 -1.42 2.75
N TYR A 535 -0.77 -1.70 3.19
CA TYR A 535 -1.16 -1.60 4.58
C TYR A 535 -1.02 -2.95 5.31
N HIS A 536 -0.91 -4.05 4.57
CA HIS A 536 -0.81 -5.40 5.12
C HIS A 536 0.11 -6.29 4.29
N VAL A 537 0.60 -7.37 4.92
CA VAL A 537 1.28 -8.48 4.26
C VAL A 537 0.66 -9.79 4.74
N VAL A 538 0.40 -10.70 3.81
CA VAL A 538 -0.09 -12.04 4.10
C VAL A 538 1.10 -13.00 4.12
N LEU A 539 1.36 -13.60 5.28
CA LEU A 539 2.29 -14.69 5.49
C LEU A 539 1.50 -15.99 5.69
N LYS A 540 2.20 -17.14 5.66
CA LYS A 540 1.58 -18.47 5.69
C LYS A 540 0.60 -18.68 6.87
N HIS A 541 0.89 -18.14 8.06
CA HIS A 541 0.01 -18.23 9.24
C HIS A 541 -0.29 -16.88 9.90
N ASP A 542 0.19 -15.77 9.32
CA ASP A 542 0.09 -14.45 9.93
C ASP A 542 -0.32 -13.40 8.89
N ILE A 543 -1.23 -12.51 9.29
CA ILE A 543 -1.47 -11.24 8.60
C ILE A 543 -0.75 -10.16 9.40
N VAL A 544 0.25 -9.52 8.78
CA VAL A 544 1.00 -8.45 9.41
C VAL A 544 0.43 -7.11 8.98
N LEU A 545 -0.11 -6.35 9.92
CA LEU A 545 -0.51 -4.97 9.71
C LEU A 545 0.68 -4.04 9.86
N LEU A 546 0.87 -3.20 8.85
CA LEU A 546 2.00 -2.31 8.75
C LEU A 546 1.70 -0.98 9.47
N PRO A 547 2.72 -0.23 9.92
CA PRO A 547 2.51 1.01 10.69
C PRO A 547 1.56 2.00 10.01
N PHE A 548 1.61 2.09 8.68
CA PHE A 548 0.72 2.97 7.90
C PHE A 548 -0.76 2.57 7.99
N ALA A 549 -1.09 1.29 8.25
CA ALA A 549 -2.46 0.84 8.45
C ALA A 549 -3.09 1.42 9.73
N THR A 550 -2.25 1.85 10.68
CA THR A 550 -2.68 2.46 11.94
C THR A 550 -2.57 3.99 11.93
N ALA A 551 -2.39 4.58 10.75
CA ALA A 551 -2.38 6.02 10.54
C ALA A 551 -3.55 6.48 9.67
N LEU A 552 -3.77 7.78 9.58
CA LEU A 552 -4.76 8.35 8.67
C LEU A 552 -4.40 8.07 7.20
N PRO A 553 -5.37 7.79 6.32
CA PRO A 553 -6.81 7.70 6.59
C PRO A 553 -7.31 6.34 7.12
N GLN A 554 -6.47 5.34 7.31
CA GLN A 554 -6.90 3.98 7.64
C GLN A 554 -7.45 3.91 9.07
N TYR A 555 -6.83 4.65 9.99
CA TYR A 555 -7.18 4.57 11.40
C TYR A 555 -6.93 5.88 12.12
N HIS A 556 -7.81 6.20 13.06
CA HIS A 556 -7.54 7.19 14.09
C HIS A 556 -8.26 6.78 15.39
N PRO A 557 -7.57 6.76 16.55
CA PRO A 557 -8.13 6.21 17.79
C PRO A 557 -9.43 6.92 18.21
N ASN A 558 -9.47 8.24 17.99
CA ASN A 558 -10.61 9.10 18.33
C ASN A 558 -11.58 9.36 17.17
N ALA A 559 -11.49 8.64 16.04
CA ALA A 559 -12.49 8.71 14.98
C ALA A 559 -13.67 7.74 15.23
N THR A 560 -14.75 7.89 14.47
CA THR A 560 -15.92 7.01 14.55
C THR A 560 -15.61 5.60 14.05
N GLU A 561 -16.39 4.60 14.49
CA GLU A 561 -16.25 3.23 13.99
C GLU A 561 -16.51 3.12 12.49
N ALA A 562 -17.40 3.97 11.93
CA ALA A 562 -17.60 4.05 10.48
C ALA A 562 -16.30 4.34 9.72
N VAL A 563 -15.47 5.24 10.24
CA VAL A 563 -14.16 5.57 9.65
C VAL A 563 -13.16 4.42 9.85
N ASN A 564 -13.01 3.93 11.08
CA ASN A 564 -12.00 2.93 11.41
C ASN A 564 -12.26 1.57 10.76
N TYR A 565 -13.52 1.14 10.65
CA TYR A 565 -13.86 -0.07 9.91
C TYR A 565 -13.73 0.14 8.40
N ALA A 566 -14.07 1.32 7.87
CA ALA A 566 -13.92 1.59 6.44
C ALA A 566 -12.46 1.65 5.96
N GLY A 567 -11.55 2.08 6.83
CA GLY A 567 -10.11 2.09 6.60
C GLY A 567 -9.46 0.78 7.04
N LEU A 568 -8.98 0.72 8.29
CA LEU A 568 -8.25 -0.41 8.86
C LEU A 568 -9.05 -1.72 8.80
N GLY A 569 -10.34 -1.71 9.13
CA GLY A 569 -11.16 -2.92 9.07
C GLY A 569 -11.22 -3.50 7.65
N LYS A 570 -11.28 -2.63 6.64
CA LYS A 570 -11.26 -3.04 5.23
C LYS A 570 -9.90 -3.62 4.84
N GLU A 571 -8.81 -3.05 5.33
CA GLU A 571 -7.46 -3.60 5.10
C GLU A 571 -7.29 -4.99 5.70
N VAL A 572 -7.81 -5.24 6.91
CA VAL A 572 -7.84 -6.59 7.49
C VAL A 572 -8.68 -7.53 6.62
N ALA A 573 -9.84 -7.08 6.16
CA ALA A 573 -10.72 -7.90 5.31
C ALA A 573 -10.10 -8.21 3.94
N LEU A 574 -9.34 -7.27 3.36
CA LEU A 574 -8.59 -7.47 2.12
C LEU A 574 -7.47 -8.48 2.32
N ALA A 575 -6.72 -8.39 3.41
CA ALA A 575 -5.66 -9.34 3.75
C ALA A 575 -6.20 -10.76 3.91
N LEU A 576 -7.33 -10.91 4.62
CA LEU A 576 -8.04 -12.18 4.72
C LEU A 576 -8.47 -12.66 3.34
N SER A 577 -9.09 -11.80 2.53
CA SER A 577 -9.51 -12.15 1.17
C SER A 577 -8.34 -12.64 0.31
N GLN A 578 -7.16 -12.03 0.45
CA GLN A 578 -5.95 -12.44 -0.27
C GLN A 578 -5.48 -13.81 0.19
N SER A 579 -5.34 -14.01 1.50
CA SER A 579 -5.02 -15.32 2.08
C SER A 579 -5.99 -16.42 1.60
N PHE A 580 -7.27 -16.06 1.47
CA PHE A 580 -8.31 -16.98 1.00
C PHE A 580 -8.06 -17.36 -0.45
N LEU A 581 -7.84 -16.39 -1.32
CA LEU A 581 -7.58 -16.67 -2.74
C LEU A 581 -6.28 -17.46 -2.92
N ASP A 582 -5.20 -17.12 -2.22
CA ASP A 582 -3.92 -17.81 -2.30
C ASP A 582 -4.03 -19.29 -1.90
N THR A 583 -4.87 -19.59 -0.90
CA THR A 583 -5.07 -20.97 -0.41
C THR A 583 -6.11 -21.74 -1.22
N TYR A 584 -7.22 -21.09 -1.58
CA TYR A 584 -8.39 -21.77 -2.12
C TYR A 584 -8.47 -21.81 -3.64
N ILE A 585 -7.78 -20.93 -4.39
CA ILE A 585 -7.80 -20.97 -5.87
C ILE A 585 -7.26 -22.30 -6.42
N LEU A 586 -6.51 -23.05 -5.61
CA LEU A 586 -6.01 -24.38 -5.93
C LEU A 586 -7.10 -25.46 -5.95
N PHE A 587 -8.30 -25.19 -5.42
CA PHE A 587 -9.43 -26.11 -5.43
C PHE A 587 -10.46 -25.73 -6.50
N GLU A 588 -10.83 -26.71 -7.35
CA GLU A 588 -11.76 -26.50 -8.49
C GLU A 588 -13.10 -25.84 -8.12
N PRO A 589 -13.79 -26.17 -7.01
CA PRO A 589 -15.04 -25.49 -6.64
C PRO A 589 -14.86 -23.99 -6.36
N ALA A 590 -13.77 -23.61 -5.67
CA ALA A 590 -13.50 -22.21 -5.34
C ALA A 590 -13.05 -21.44 -6.58
N LYS A 591 -12.18 -22.04 -7.40
CA LYS A 591 -11.78 -21.50 -8.71
C LYS A 591 -12.99 -21.24 -9.60
N THR A 592 -13.89 -22.20 -9.74
CA THR A 592 -15.13 -22.06 -10.54
C THR A 592 -16.02 -20.92 -10.01
N ALA A 593 -16.15 -20.78 -8.69
CA ALA A 593 -16.91 -19.69 -8.08
C ALA A 593 -16.27 -18.32 -8.38
N ILE A 594 -14.95 -18.20 -8.26
CA ILE A 594 -14.20 -16.97 -8.58
C ILE A 594 -14.34 -16.62 -10.07
N GLU A 595 -14.21 -17.60 -10.97
CA GLU A 595 -14.41 -17.41 -12.41
C GLU A 595 -15.83 -16.96 -12.73
N THR A 596 -16.83 -17.52 -12.04
CA THR A 596 -18.25 -17.14 -12.20
C THR A 596 -18.49 -15.71 -11.76
N VAL A 597 -17.95 -15.30 -10.60
CA VAL A 597 -18.06 -13.92 -10.10
C VAL A 597 -17.33 -12.94 -11.02
N SER A 598 -16.14 -13.30 -11.49
CA SER A 598 -15.36 -12.49 -12.45
C SER A 598 -16.12 -12.31 -13.76
N SER A 599 -16.73 -13.39 -14.28
CA SER A 599 -17.60 -13.33 -15.46
C SER A 599 -18.83 -12.45 -15.24
N CYS A 600 -19.46 -12.54 -14.07
CA CYS A 600 -20.60 -11.71 -13.68
C CYS A 600 -20.26 -10.21 -13.70
N MET A 601 -19.05 -9.83 -13.27
CA MET A 601 -18.59 -8.44 -13.26
C MET A 601 -18.28 -7.88 -14.66
N GLY A 602 -18.30 -8.72 -15.70
CA GLY A 602 -18.09 -8.29 -17.09
C GLY A 602 -16.63 -8.00 -17.44
N THR A 603 -15.67 -8.51 -16.66
CA THR A 603 -14.26 -8.41 -16.98
C THR A 603 -13.89 -9.47 -18.03
N LEU A 604 -13.81 -9.04 -19.30
CA LEU A 604 -13.11 -9.75 -20.37
C LEU A 604 -11.70 -10.10 -19.88
N HIS A 605 -11.28 -11.37 -20.03
CA HIS A 605 -9.91 -11.90 -19.80
C HIS A 605 -8.98 -11.01 -18.96
N GLY A 606 -8.91 -11.29 -17.65
CA GLY A 606 -8.04 -10.56 -16.71
C GLY A 606 -8.81 -9.65 -15.76
N ALA A 607 -9.80 -10.20 -15.04
CA ALA A 607 -10.30 -9.53 -13.84
C ALA A 607 -9.09 -9.19 -12.96
N SER A 608 -8.88 -7.90 -12.67
CA SER A 608 -7.91 -7.50 -11.64
C SER A 608 -8.32 -8.23 -10.36
N LEU A 609 -7.47 -9.12 -9.86
CA LEU A 609 -7.58 -9.81 -8.57
C LEU A 609 -8.11 -8.86 -7.47
N SER A 610 -7.76 -7.57 -7.55
CA SER A 610 -8.22 -6.48 -6.69
C SER A 610 -9.75 -6.35 -6.57
N ASN A 611 -10.52 -6.44 -7.66
CA ASN A 611 -11.99 -6.29 -7.59
C ASN A 611 -12.65 -7.49 -6.88
N ASN A 612 -12.12 -8.69 -7.11
CA ASN A 612 -12.58 -9.90 -6.44
C ASN A 612 -12.28 -9.83 -4.94
N LEU A 613 -11.07 -9.40 -4.57
CA LEU A 613 -10.68 -9.15 -3.18
C LEU A 613 -11.60 -8.12 -2.52
N GLU A 614 -11.93 -7.02 -3.21
CA GLU A 614 -12.79 -5.98 -2.64
C GLU A 614 -14.22 -6.43 -2.37
N VAL A 615 -14.82 -7.24 -3.26
CA VAL A 615 -16.18 -7.75 -3.03
C VAL A 615 -16.22 -8.69 -1.82
N LEU A 616 -15.20 -9.53 -1.64
CA LEU A 616 -15.05 -10.38 -0.46
C LEU A 616 -14.89 -9.54 0.81
N ALA A 617 -13.99 -8.56 0.76
CA ALA A 617 -13.66 -7.72 1.90
C ALA A 617 -14.85 -6.89 2.37
N LEU A 618 -15.53 -6.17 1.46
CA LEU A 618 -16.60 -5.22 1.78
C LEU A 618 -17.76 -5.87 2.54
N GLY A 619 -18.16 -7.08 2.15
CA GLY A 619 -19.22 -7.81 2.84
C GLY A 619 -18.85 -8.11 4.29
N ALA A 620 -17.66 -8.64 4.52
CA ALA A 620 -17.20 -9.01 5.86
C ALA A 620 -17.00 -7.79 6.77
N VAL A 621 -16.36 -6.74 6.26
CA VAL A 621 -16.08 -5.55 7.07
C VAL A 621 -17.35 -4.75 7.39
N PHE A 622 -18.31 -4.66 6.46
CA PHE A 622 -19.54 -3.92 6.71
C PHE A 622 -20.44 -4.65 7.72
N ASP A 623 -20.49 -5.99 7.68
CA ASP A 623 -21.18 -6.77 8.70
C ASP A 623 -20.53 -6.61 10.08
N ALA A 624 -19.18 -6.64 10.13
CA ALA A 624 -18.45 -6.40 11.38
C ALA A 624 -18.76 -5.01 11.97
N TYR A 625 -18.74 -3.98 11.12
CA TYR A 625 -19.14 -2.63 11.50
C TYR A 625 -20.57 -2.58 12.05
N LYS A 626 -21.54 -3.13 11.32
CA LYS A 626 -22.95 -3.12 11.73
C LYS A 626 -23.25 -3.94 12.97
N ASN A 627 -22.55 -5.06 13.17
CA ASN A 627 -22.71 -5.87 14.38
C ASN A 627 -22.21 -5.16 15.64
N ILE A 628 -21.23 -4.26 15.52
CA ILE A 628 -20.66 -3.52 16.65
C ILE A 628 -21.45 -2.25 16.95
N THR A 629 -21.84 -1.49 15.92
CA THR A 629 -22.56 -0.23 16.13
C THR A 629 -24.07 -0.40 16.25
N GLY A 630 -24.63 -1.50 15.73
CA GLY A 630 -26.07 -1.67 15.62
C GLY A 630 -26.73 -0.52 14.86
N ASP A 631 -27.70 0.14 15.51
CA ASP A 631 -28.45 1.29 15.01
C ASP A 631 -27.84 2.65 15.41
N GLU A 632 -26.68 2.68 16.06
CA GLU A 632 -26.03 3.93 16.46
C GLU A 632 -25.70 4.81 15.27
N GLU A 633 -26.11 6.08 15.36
CA GLU A 633 -25.95 7.07 14.32
C GLU A 633 -25.02 8.19 14.83
N ILE A 634 -23.71 7.99 14.67
CA ILE A 634 -22.69 8.98 15.03
C ILE A 634 -22.17 9.62 13.74
N ARG A 635 -22.40 10.92 13.59
CA ARG A 635 -22.02 11.70 12.40
C ARG A 635 -20.77 12.54 12.66
N LEU A 636 -20.00 12.79 11.61
CA LEU A 636 -18.80 13.61 11.70
C LEU A 636 -19.15 15.10 11.71
N VAL A 637 -18.46 15.88 12.55
CA VAL A 637 -18.62 17.34 12.58
C VAL A 637 -18.31 17.96 11.21
N GLY A 638 -19.17 18.85 10.73
CA GLY A 638 -19.08 19.47 9.40
C GLY A 638 -19.49 18.58 8.22
N LEU A 639 -19.88 17.33 8.48
CA LEU A 639 -20.41 16.36 7.52
C LEU A 639 -21.68 15.69 8.04
N GLU A 640 -22.45 16.39 8.90
CA GLU A 640 -23.64 15.88 9.56
C GLU A 640 -24.78 15.54 8.58
N GLN A 641 -24.70 15.99 7.33
CA GLN A 641 -25.62 15.59 6.27
C GLN A 641 -25.45 14.13 5.82
N TYR A 642 -24.31 13.50 6.15
CA TYR A 642 -24.03 12.11 5.80
C TYR A 642 -24.23 11.21 7.01
N SER A 643 -24.99 10.14 6.80
CA SER A 643 -25.17 9.10 7.80
C SER A 643 -23.89 8.33 8.10
N ALA A 644 -23.83 7.65 9.24
CA ALA A 644 -22.66 6.83 9.60
C ALA A 644 -22.35 5.76 8.53
N SER A 645 -23.39 5.17 7.92
CA SER A 645 -23.24 4.26 6.78
C SER A 645 -22.72 4.93 5.51
N GLN A 646 -23.14 6.16 5.21
CA GLN A 646 -22.60 6.90 4.07
C GLN A 646 -21.13 7.27 4.31
N ILE A 647 -20.77 7.69 5.53
CA ILE A 647 -19.37 7.96 5.92
C ILE A 647 -18.50 6.71 5.78
N PHE A 648 -19.00 5.52 6.15
CA PHE A 648 -18.27 4.27 5.92
C PHE A 648 -17.88 4.11 4.45
N PHE A 649 -18.83 4.28 3.51
CA PHE A 649 -18.53 4.12 2.08
C PHE A 649 -17.66 5.25 1.54
N ILE A 650 -17.89 6.49 1.97
CA ILE A 650 -17.06 7.65 1.59
C ILE A 650 -15.62 7.43 2.04
N ALA A 651 -15.38 7.06 3.31
CA ALA A 651 -14.06 6.79 3.85
C ALA A 651 -13.36 5.61 3.14
N SER A 652 -14.10 4.54 2.86
CA SER A 652 -13.62 3.34 2.15
C SER A 652 -13.14 3.65 0.73
N CYS A 653 -13.77 4.62 0.07
CA CYS A 653 -13.36 5.10 -1.25
C CYS A 653 -12.25 6.17 -1.16
N TYR A 654 -12.31 7.05 -0.16
CA TYR A 654 -11.32 8.11 0.05
C TYR A 654 -9.89 7.58 0.13
N ALA A 655 -9.69 6.48 0.87
CA ALA A 655 -8.38 5.82 1.00
C ALA A 655 -7.74 5.39 -0.34
N LYS A 656 -8.53 5.32 -1.42
CA LYS A 656 -8.12 4.90 -2.77
C LYS A 656 -7.99 6.06 -3.75
N CYS A 657 -8.28 7.29 -3.34
CA CYS A 657 -8.28 8.43 -4.25
C CYS A 657 -6.91 8.67 -4.88
N ALA A 658 -6.90 8.72 -6.22
CA ALA A 658 -5.74 8.97 -7.06
C ALA A 658 -5.52 10.47 -7.31
N GLY A 659 -4.25 10.90 -7.35
CA GLY A 659 -3.85 12.25 -7.76
C GLY A 659 -3.68 12.39 -9.28
N THR A 660 -3.31 13.59 -9.75
CA THR A 660 -3.16 13.89 -11.20
C THR A 660 -2.08 13.06 -11.90
N PHE A 661 -1.06 12.60 -11.19
CA PHE A 661 0.06 11.82 -11.75
C PHE A 661 -0.02 10.32 -11.45
N SER A 662 -1.05 9.87 -10.72
CA SER A 662 -1.21 8.45 -10.43
C SER A 662 -1.59 7.68 -11.70
N ARG A 663 -0.77 6.70 -12.08
CA ARG A 663 -1.12 5.73 -13.14
C ARG A 663 -2.09 4.65 -12.66
N GLU A 664 -2.15 4.45 -11.34
CA GLU A 664 -3.08 3.56 -10.67
C GLU A 664 -4.36 4.34 -10.36
N PHE A 665 -5.40 4.09 -11.15
CA PHE A 665 -6.75 4.56 -10.87
C PHE A 665 -7.51 3.42 -10.22
N GLU A 666 -7.54 3.38 -8.89
CA GLU A 666 -8.40 2.43 -8.17
C GLU A 666 -9.85 2.97 -8.23
N ASP A 667 -10.72 2.27 -8.97
CA ASP A 667 -12.13 2.62 -9.12
C ASP A 667 -12.96 2.02 -7.98
N CYS A 668 -13.53 2.87 -7.13
CA CYS A 668 -14.44 2.45 -6.05
C CYS A 668 -15.74 1.83 -6.60
N ASN A 669 -16.12 2.14 -7.84
CA ASN A 669 -17.40 1.73 -8.40
C ASN A 669 -17.51 0.22 -8.61
N GLY A 670 -16.39 -0.44 -8.94
CA GLY A 670 -16.34 -1.85 -9.34
C GLY A 670 -17.03 -2.77 -8.35
N ALA A 671 -16.61 -2.76 -7.09
CA ALA A 671 -17.20 -3.59 -6.05
C ALA A 671 -18.52 -3.00 -5.50
N LEU A 672 -18.59 -1.67 -5.30
CA LEU A 672 -19.75 -1.02 -4.64
C LEU A 672 -21.05 -1.14 -5.44
N ARG A 673 -21.00 -1.17 -6.77
CA ARG A 673 -22.20 -1.30 -7.62
C ARG A 673 -22.94 -2.62 -7.45
N HIS A 674 -22.27 -3.64 -6.90
CA HIS A 674 -22.82 -4.95 -6.59
C HIS A 674 -23.24 -5.08 -5.12
N PHE A 675 -22.97 -4.07 -4.29
CA PHE A 675 -23.19 -4.15 -2.85
C PHE A 675 -24.52 -3.49 -2.45
N GLU A 676 -25.45 -4.29 -1.93
CA GLU A 676 -26.79 -3.83 -1.56
C GLU A 676 -26.77 -2.68 -0.56
N ALA A 677 -25.99 -2.83 0.51
CA ALA A 677 -25.94 -1.86 1.58
C ALA A 677 -25.46 -0.48 1.10
N PHE A 678 -24.61 -0.42 0.07
CA PHE A 678 -24.23 0.84 -0.57
C PHE A 678 -25.44 1.50 -1.24
N SER A 679 -26.15 0.76 -2.09
CA SER A 679 -27.32 1.30 -2.80
C SER A 679 -28.43 1.74 -1.84
N HIS A 680 -28.59 1.06 -0.71
CA HIS A 680 -29.52 1.46 0.35
C HIS A 680 -29.06 2.73 1.06
N ALA A 681 -27.78 2.83 1.43
CA ALA A 681 -27.23 3.99 2.13
C ALA A 681 -27.31 5.30 1.33
N PHE A 682 -27.23 5.23 0.00
CA PHE A 682 -27.34 6.40 -0.89
C PHE A 682 -28.70 6.53 -1.59
N GLY A 683 -29.65 5.63 -1.33
CA GLY A 683 -30.97 5.66 -1.95
C GLY A 683 -30.93 5.49 -3.47
N CYS A 684 -29.99 4.71 -3.99
CA CYS A 684 -29.77 4.61 -5.43
C CYS A 684 -30.92 3.90 -6.16
N PRO A 685 -31.50 4.51 -7.20
CA PRO A 685 -32.56 3.88 -7.98
C PRO A 685 -32.12 2.55 -8.56
N ARG A 686 -33.04 1.58 -8.62
CA ARG A 686 -32.77 0.29 -9.27
C ARG A 686 -32.36 0.51 -10.72
N ASN A 687 -31.32 -0.19 -11.17
CA ASN A 687 -30.71 -0.05 -12.50
C ASN A 687 -29.96 1.28 -12.74
N SER A 688 -29.74 2.11 -11.72
CA SER A 688 -28.71 3.16 -11.82
C SER A 688 -27.33 2.52 -11.97
N HIS A 689 -26.34 3.29 -12.45
CA HIS A 689 -25.00 2.78 -12.72
C HIS A 689 -24.38 2.07 -11.49
N MET A 690 -24.61 2.63 -10.31
CA MET A 690 -24.14 2.12 -9.02
C MET A 690 -25.15 1.21 -8.28
N ASN A 691 -26.27 0.84 -8.90
CA ASN A 691 -27.22 -0.14 -8.37
C ASN A 691 -27.66 -1.11 -9.46
N SER A 692 -26.77 -2.04 -9.82
CA SER A 692 -27.02 -3.04 -10.85
C SER A 692 -28.15 -4.00 -10.44
N ALA A 693 -29.05 -4.33 -11.38
CA ALA A 693 -30.01 -5.42 -11.17
C ALA A 693 -29.34 -6.80 -11.07
N ARG A 694 -28.15 -6.97 -11.63
CA ARG A 694 -27.33 -8.19 -11.51
C ARG A 694 -26.18 -7.89 -10.54
N ARG A 695 -26.33 -8.34 -9.29
CA ARG A 695 -25.32 -8.17 -8.23
C ARG A 695 -24.44 -9.41 -8.16
N CYS A 696 -23.13 -9.20 -8.29
CA CYS A 696 -22.13 -10.26 -8.24
C CYS A 696 -21.58 -10.37 -6.82
N HIS A 697 -21.64 -11.56 -6.24
CA HIS A 697 -21.13 -11.86 -4.90
C HIS A 697 -20.61 -13.30 -4.87
N LEU A 698 -19.66 -13.58 -3.99
CA LEU A 698 -19.05 -14.91 -3.84
C LEU A 698 -19.71 -15.72 -2.70
N PHE A 699 -20.27 -15.04 -1.68
CA PHE A 699 -20.96 -15.58 -0.52
C PHE A 699 -22.20 -14.74 -0.18
#